data_AF-A0AAV0J8V2-F1
#
_entry.id   AF-A0AAV0J8V2-F1
#
_cell.length_a   1.000
_cell.length_b   1.000
_cell.length_c   1.000
_cell.angle_alpha   90.00
_cell.angle_beta   90.00
_cell.angle_gamma   90.00
#
_symmetry.space_group_name_H-M   'P 1'
#
loop_
_entity.id
_entity.type
_entity.pdbx_description
1 polymer ?
#
loop_
_entity_poly.entity_id
_entity_poly.type
_entity_poly.pdbx_seq_one_letter_code
_entity_poly.pdbx_strand_id
1 'polypeptide(L)'
;MSNFTKPENALKRAEELISLGQKQEALQTLHSLITSKRYRAWEKSLEQIMFKYVELCVEMRRWRFAKDGLMQYRIVCQHVNVSSLEKVIKHFMHLSAEKAEQARTQAQALEEALDVDDLEADKRPEDLMLSYVSGEKEKERSDRELVTPWFKFLWEAYTTVLEVVKNNSNLEALYAMTVRRAFQFCKQYKRITEFRRLCEVIRNHRANLHPESLKMNLNIRFEQLKVATELQLWKEAFRCVEDIHGLMCMVEKTPKAWVVYYAKLTEIFWISSSYLDHAYAWLKIFTLHQSFYENLGKKNYQMIASAVVLAALAVPPYDTRRASHVENETEKLSRAALLSELVSNGVLGCATQEVQDIYHLLEDEFLPVDLGAKLQPLLSRISGLGLKLASTASMQEYKLSQYIPALEKLATLRLLRQVSQVYNTMRIENLSRMIPFFGFDVVERIAVDAVKHEFIAMKVDHMNSVVMFEDVDDLSQEREQESKRLSKQNITEEQEQKRLAAEHERLRKQRILGEIEECKLEEAQALLDQTEKHSKRQEMVKKLHKLAKTMDYLERAKREEAAPLIEATFQQQLVEEKALHEREQQLEVELSRQRHAGDLKERNRLSPMIDNKMSFHERVIARRQAEFEQRQAARINQIIQTRRQDREIQRKKIFYVKTEQERLARVKEEGKIQEAECEAKLGETAEKHGFPTAAAPQRYVPRHRRG
;
A
#
# COMPACT_ATOMS: atom_id res chain seq x y z
N MET A 1 39.71 7.94 23.93
CA MET A 1 39.31 6.68 23.28
C MET A 1 39.81 5.53 24.12
N SER A 2 38.91 4.67 24.61
CA SER A 2 39.26 3.58 25.52
C SER A 2 39.86 2.42 24.74
N ASN A 3 41.18 2.25 24.79
CA ASN A 3 41.89 1.15 24.15
C ASN A 3 41.85 -0.10 25.03
N PHE A 4 40.88 -0.98 24.81
CA PHE A 4 40.83 -2.27 25.49
C PHE A 4 41.86 -3.24 24.88
N THR A 5 42.48 -4.06 25.73
CA THR A 5 43.37 -5.18 25.35
C THR A 5 42.62 -6.50 25.15
N LYS A 6 41.52 -6.72 25.89
CA LYS A 6 40.63 -7.86 25.73
C LYS A 6 39.19 -7.38 25.47
N PRO A 7 38.45 -8.01 24.54
CA PRO A 7 37.07 -7.61 24.22
C PRO A 7 36.11 -7.79 25.42
N GLU A 8 36.35 -8.80 26.27
CA GLU A 8 35.57 -9.05 27.49
C GLU A 8 35.56 -7.87 28.48
N ASN A 9 36.65 -7.11 28.55
CA ASN A 9 36.74 -5.94 29.44
C ASN A 9 35.85 -4.80 28.95
N ALA A 10 35.65 -4.68 27.64
CA ALA A 10 34.73 -3.69 27.08
C ALA A 10 33.27 -4.05 27.37
N LEU A 11 32.93 -5.35 27.38
CA LEU A 11 31.59 -5.82 27.75
C LEU A 11 31.27 -5.47 29.20
N LYS A 12 32.16 -5.82 30.14
CA LYS A 12 32.01 -5.47 31.57
C LYS A 12 31.89 -3.96 31.77
N ARG A 13 32.73 -3.18 31.10
CA ARG A 13 32.66 -1.72 31.18
C ARG A 13 31.34 -1.16 30.63
N ALA A 14 30.81 -1.74 29.56
CA ALA A 14 29.51 -1.36 29.03
C ALA A 14 28.37 -1.71 30.01
N GLU A 15 28.43 -2.88 30.66
CA GLU A 15 27.46 -3.28 31.69
C GLU A 15 27.47 -2.34 32.91
N GLU A 16 28.66 -1.94 33.37
CA GLU A 16 28.81 -0.91 34.41
C GLU A 16 28.16 0.41 33.98
N LEU A 17 28.45 0.90 32.79
CA LEU A 17 27.87 2.14 32.27
C LEU A 17 26.34 2.05 32.09
N ILE A 18 25.81 0.88 31.73
CA ILE A 18 24.36 0.63 31.68
C ILE A 18 23.76 0.69 33.10
N SER A 19 24.43 0.09 34.09
CA SER A 19 23.97 0.11 35.49
C SER A 19 23.93 1.53 36.07
N LEU A 20 24.81 2.41 35.59
CA LEU A 20 24.86 3.84 35.93
C LEU A 20 23.88 4.70 35.11
N GLY A 21 23.07 4.10 34.22
CA GLY A 21 22.14 4.82 33.34
C GLY A 21 22.79 5.49 32.12
N GLN A 22 24.11 5.42 31.95
CA GLN A 22 24.87 6.01 30.85
C GLN A 22 24.85 5.14 29.58
N LYS A 23 23.66 4.87 29.05
CA LYS A 23 23.46 3.98 27.88
C LYS A 23 24.16 4.47 26.60
N GLN A 24 24.23 5.79 26.41
CA GLN A 24 24.88 6.40 25.24
C GLN A 24 26.40 6.17 25.23
N GLU A 25 27.06 6.33 26.38
CA GLU A 25 28.49 6.09 26.55
C GLU A 25 28.83 4.60 26.46
N ALA A 26 27.97 3.74 27.01
CA ALA A 26 28.07 2.29 26.86
C ALA A 26 28.03 1.89 25.37
N LEU A 27 27.09 2.43 24.60
CA LEU A 27 26.99 2.18 23.16
C LEU A 27 28.22 2.65 22.39
N GLN A 28 28.72 3.86 22.68
CA GLN A 28 29.93 4.38 22.03
C GLN A 28 31.15 3.52 22.33
N THR A 29 31.28 3.05 23.58
CA THR A 29 32.36 2.15 24.02
C THR A 29 32.35 0.86 23.19
N LEU A 30 31.19 0.21 23.08
CA LEU A 30 31.03 -1.00 22.27
C LEU A 30 31.21 -0.74 20.77
N HIS A 31 30.66 0.36 20.24
CA HIS A 31 30.80 0.73 18.83
C HIS A 31 32.27 0.95 18.45
N SER A 32 33.04 1.63 19.30
CA SER A 32 34.47 1.87 19.08
C SER A 32 35.27 0.56 19.01
N LEU A 33 34.85 -0.46 19.74
CA LEU A 33 35.47 -1.78 19.72
C LEU A 33 35.14 -2.55 18.43
N ILE A 34 33.87 -2.58 18.03
CA ILE A 34 33.40 -3.30 16.83
C ILE A 34 33.99 -2.68 15.55
N THR A 35 34.12 -1.35 15.50
CA THR A 35 34.68 -0.63 14.35
C THR A 35 36.23 -0.62 14.35
N SER A 36 36.87 -1.09 15.44
CA SER A 36 38.33 -1.09 15.55
C SER A 36 38.98 -2.07 14.59
N LYS A 37 40.07 -1.65 13.94
CA LYS A 37 40.88 -2.51 13.07
C LYS A 37 41.56 -3.66 13.82
N ARG A 38 41.68 -3.57 15.16
CA ARG A 38 42.37 -4.56 16.00
C ARG A 38 41.62 -5.88 16.13
N TYR A 39 40.28 -5.84 16.12
CA TYR A 39 39.42 -7.00 16.40
C TYR A 39 38.77 -7.55 15.13
N ARG A 40 39.58 -7.88 14.12
CA ARG A 40 39.11 -8.40 12.83
C ARG A 40 39.02 -9.93 12.75
N ALA A 41 39.58 -10.64 13.71
CA ALA A 41 39.40 -12.08 13.86
C ALA A 41 38.14 -12.35 14.69
N TRP A 42 37.34 -13.33 14.26
CA TRP A 42 36.13 -13.70 15.00
C TRP A 42 36.48 -14.45 16.29
N GLU A 43 35.86 -14.03 17.39
CA GLU A 43 35.91 -14.69 18.70
C GLU A 43 34.49 -14.82 19.26
N LYS A 44 34.23 -15.84 20.10
CA LYS A 44 32.91 -16.03 20.74
C LYS A 44 32.53 -14.88 21.67
N SER A 45 33.52 -14.23 22.28
CA SER A 45 33.35 -13.01 23.08
C SER A 45 32.73 -11.85 22.26
N LEU A 46 33.10 -11.72 20.98
CA LEU A 46 32.55 -10.71 20.07
C LEU A 46 31.08 -10.98 19.74
N GLU A 47 30.63 -12.24 19.66
CA GLU A 47 29.21 -12.59 19.48
C GLU A 47 28.36 -12.06 20.66
N GLN A 48 28.83 -12.26 21.91
CA GLN A 48 28.15 -11.73 23.10
C GLN A 48 28.13 -10.20 23.13
N ILE A 49 29.24 -9.56 22.76
CA ILE A 49 29.31 -8.10 22.65
C ILE A 49 28.32 -7.59 21.59
N MET A 50 28.20 -8.28 20.46
CA MET A 50 27.26 -7.91 19.41
C MET A 50 25.81 -8.02 19.85
N PHE A 51 25.43 -9.05 20.63
CA PHE A 51 24.09 -9.14 21.20
C PHE A 51 23.79 -7.93 22.10
N LYS A 52 24.70 -7.60 23.03
CA LYS A 52 24.52 -6.44 23.92
C LYS A 52 24.51 -5.11 23.16
N TYR A 53 25.35 -4.99 22.13
CA TYR A 53 25.42 -3.81 21.27
C TYR A 53 24.13 -3.58 20.50
N VAL A 54 23.56 -4.63 19.92
CA VAL A 54 22.30 -4.60 19.19
C VAL A 54 21.14 -4.25 20.12
N GLU A 55 21.10 -4.81 21.33
CA GLU A 55 20.10 -4.47 22.35
C GLU A 55 20.10 -2.97 22.66
N LEU A 56 21.28 -2.39 22.93
CA LEU A 56 21.41 -0.96 23.19
C LEU A 56 21.02 -0.10 21.98
N CYS A 57 21.37 -0.53 20.76
CA CYS A 57 20.96 0.16 19.53
C CYS A 57 19.44 0.25 19.38
N VAL A 58 18.73 -0.86 19.68
CA VAL A 58 17.27 -0.93 19.60
C VAL A 58 16.61 -0.12 20.69
N GLU A 59 17.06 -0.25 21.95
CA GLU A 59 16.53 0.52 23.08
C GLU A 59 16.63 2.04 22.84
N MET A 60 17.74 2.51 22.28
CA MET A 60 17.95 3.93 22.00
C MET A 60 17.47 4.39 20.62
N ARG A 61 16.86 3.50 19.82
CA ARG A 61 16.36 3.77 18.46
C ARG A 61 17.44 4.32 17.51
N ARG A 62 18.68 3.86 17.65
CA ARG A 62 19.86 4.32 16.88
C ARG A 62 20.20 3.36 15.73
N TRP A 63 19.35 3.32 14.69
CA TRP A 63 19.50 2.36 13.59
C TRP A 63 20.80 2.55 12.77
N ARG A 64 21.33 3.78 12.66
CA ARG A 64 22.59 4.05 11.96
C ARG A 64 23.78 3.33 12.61
N PHE A 65 23.84 3.37 13.95
CA PHE A 65 24.85 2.64 14.72
C PHE A 65 24.69 1.12 14.52
N ALA A 66 23.46 0.60 14.55
CA ALA A 66 23.21 -0.80 14.26
C ALA A 66 23.69 -1.20 12.86
N LYS A 67 23.41 -0.36 11.84
CA LYS A 67 23.87 -0.57 10.46
C LYS A 67 25.38 -0.65 10.37
N ASP A 68 26.08 0.36 10.89
CA ASP A 68 27.54 0.40 10.83
C ASP A 68 28.16 -0.78 11.57
N GLY A 69 27.67 -1.09 12.78
CA GLY A 69 28.16 -2.21 13.58
C GLY A 69 27.91 -3.58 12.91
N LEU A 70 26.73 -3.80 12.34
CA LEU A 70 26.40 -5.05 11.63
C LEU A 70 27.21 -5.21 10.35
N MET A 71 27.46 -4.12 9.61
CA MET A 71 28.31 -4.14 8.42
C MET A 71 29.77 -4.48 8.77
N GLN A 72 30.31 -3.92 9.86
CA GLN A 72 31.65 -4.30 10.33
C GLN A 72 31.68 -5.75 10.82
N TYR A 73 30.68 -6.18 11.59
CA TYR A 73 30.60 -7.55 12.08
C TYR A 73 30.46 -8.58 10.95
N ARG A 74 29.77 -8.22 9.86
CA ARG A 74 29.73 -9.03 8.63
C ARG A 74 31.12 -9.29 8.08
N ILE A 75 31.96 -8.25 7.98
CA ILE A 75 33.33 -8.38 7.46
C ILE A 75 34.15 -9.34 8.33
N VAL A 76 34.01 -9.27 9.66
CA VAL A 76 34.69 -10.15 10.61
C VAL A 76 34.22 -11.61 10.49
N CYS A 77 32.92 -11.83 10.30
CA CYS A 77 32.33 -13.18 10.27
C CYS A 77 32.41 -13.88 8.90
N GLN A 78 32.68 -13.13 7.82
CA GLN A 78 32.47 -13.58 6.43
C GLN A 78 33.18 -14.89 6.09
N HIS A 79 34.42 -15.08 6.56
CA HIS A 79 35.24 -16.24 6.23
C HIS A 79 35.35 -17.28 7.36
N VAL A 80 34.84 -16.97 8.56
CA VAL A 80 35.05 -17.82 9.76
C VAL A 80 33.75 -18.44 10.24
N ASN A 81 32.72 -17.62 10.49
CA ASN A 81 31.48 -18.11 11.10
C ASN A 81 30.27 -17.27 10.71
N VAL A 82 29.74 -17.54 9.51
CA VAL A 82 28.55 -16.88 8.98
C VAL A 82 27.29 -17.18 9.82
N SER A 83 27.26 -18.31 10.54
CA SER A 83 26.14 -18.67 11.43
C SER A 83 26.02 -17.75 12.66
N SER A 84 27.15 -17.22 13.15
CA SER A 84 27.17 -16.22 14.23
C SER A 84 26.48 -14.93 13.81
N LEU A 85 26.76 -14.47 12.58
CA LEU A 85 26.10 -13.31 11.99
C LEU A 85 24.59 -13.54 11.83
N GLU A 86 24.19 -14.73 11.37
CA GLU A 86 22.78 -15.10 11.23
C GLU A 86 22.02 -15.00 12.58
N LYS A 87 22.60 -15.51 13.67
CA LYS A 87 21.99 -15.43 15.02
C LYS A 87 21.82 -14.00 15.49
N VAL A 88 22.86 -13.17 15.37
CA VAL A 88 22.82 -11.75 15.76
C VAL A 88 21.76 -10.99 14.96
N ILE A 89 21.67 -11.22 13.64
CA ILE A 89 20.65 -10.60 12.78
C ILE A 89 19.24 -11.06 13.18
N LYS A 90 19.03 -12.36 13.45
CA LYS A 90 17.74 -12.87 13.92
C LYS A 90 17.31 -12.22 15.24
N HIS A 91 18.24 -12.06 16.18
CA HIS A 91 17.99 -11.36 17.46
C HIS A 91 17.64 -9.88 17.24
N PHE A 92 18.41 -9.17 16.40
CA PHE A 92 18.13 -7.76 16.06
C PHE A 92 16.72 -7.57 15.49
N MET A 93 16.32 -8.41 14.53
CA MET A 93 14.98 -8.34 13.94
C MET A 93 13.89 -8.67 14.96
N HIS A 94 14.09 -9.70 15.79
CA HIS A 94 13.14 -10.07 16.83
C HIS A 94 12.92 -8.93 17.82
N LEU A 95 14.00 -8.38 18.38
CA LEU A 95 13.95 -7.30 19.36
C LEU A 95 13.30 -6.03 18.78
N SER A 96 13.63 -5.70 17.52
CA SER A 96 13.04 -4.55 16.84
C SER A 96 11.54 -4.72 16.61
N ALA A 97 11.09 -5.92 16.22
CA ALA A 97 9.69 -6.23 16.01
C ALA A 97 8.92 -6.25 17.34
N GLU A 98 9.50 -6.85 18.37
CA GLU A 98 8.92 -6.92 19.72
C GLU A 98 8.72 -5.52 20.31
N LYS A 99 9.70 -4.61 20.17
CA LYS A 99 9.57 -3.23 20.64
C LYS A 99 8.51 -2.44 19.87
N ALA A 100 8.36 -2.69 18.58
CA ALA A 100 7.30 -2.07 17.78
C ALA A 100 5.90 -2.57 18.16
N GLU A 101 5.74 -3.88 18.40
CA GLU A 101 4.48 -4.45 18.93
C GLU A 101 4.21 -3.91 20.34
N GLN A 102 5.21 -3.83 21.22
CA GLN A 102 5.07 -3.23 22.56
C GLN A 102 4.56 -1.79 22.48
N ALA A 103 5.17 -0.95 21.64
CA ALA A 103 4.73 0.44 21.46
C ALA A 103 3.27 0.53 20.95
N ARG A 104 2.88 -0.39 20.07
CA ARG A 104 1.50 -0.49 19.58
C ARG A 104 0.53 -0.91 20.68
N THR A 105 0.86 -1.96 21.45
CA THR A 105 0.01 -2.41 22.57
C THR A 105 -0.12 -1.33 23.65
N GLN A 106 0.93 -0.53 23.87
CA GLN A 106 0.88 0.63 24.78
C GLN A 106 -0.04 1.74 24.25
N ALA A 107 0.04 2.07 22.96
CA ALA A 107 -0.85 3.05 22.35
C ALA A 107 -2.32 2.58 22.40
N GLN A 108 -2.58 1.30 22.12
CA GLN A 108 -3.91 0.72 22.20
C GLN A 108 -4.43 0.67 23.65
N ALA A 109 -3.59 0.32 24.63
CA ALA A 109 -3.98 0.32 26.04
C ALA A 109 -4.27 1.74 26.56
N LEU A 110 -3.54 2.75 26.06
CA LEU A 110 -3.82 4.15 26.36
C LEU A 110 -5.17 4.59 25.77
N GLU A 111 -5.47 4.18 24.54
CA GLU A 111 -6.77 4.41 23.90
C GLU A 111 -7.90 3.74 24.68
N GLU A 112 -7.76 2.46 25.04
CA GLU A 112 -8.75 1.73 25.84
C GLU A 112 -8.93 2.34 27.24
N ALA A 113 -7.86 2.88 27.85
CA ALA A 113 -7.96 3.59 29.13
C ALA A 113 -8.69 4.94 29.00
N LEU A 114 -8.49 5.66 27.90
CA LEU A 114 -9.17 6.93 27.61
C LEU A 114 -10.64 6.72 27.20
N ASP A 115 -10.97 5.61 26.54
CA ASP A 115 -12.35 5.24 26.15
C ASP A 115 -13.21 4.77 27.34
N VAL A 116 -12.60 4.51 28.50
CA VAL A 116 -13.29 4.12 29.74
C VAL A 116 -13.69 5.34 30.61
N ASP A 117 -13.24 6.55 30.28
CA ASP A 117 -13.60 7.79 30.98
C ASP A 117 -14.70 8.57 30.24
N ASP A 118 -15.93 8.36 30.74
CA ASP A 118 -17.08 9.28 30.74
C ASP A 118 -17.65 9.74 29.38
N LEU A 119 -18.84 9.25 29.03
CA LEU A 119 -19.67 9.75 27.92
C LEU A 119 -20.07 11.24 28.05
N GLU A 120 -19.75 11.88 29.18
CA GLU A 120 -20.02 13.30 29.49
C GLU A 120 -18.77 14.21 29.45
N ALA A 121 -17.57 13.71 29.14
CA ALA A 121 -16.43 14.59 28.86
C ALA A 121 -16.57 15.15 27.43
N ASP A 122 -17.23 16.30 27.30
CA ASP A 122 -17.24 17.08 26.07
C ASP A 122 -15.82 17.14 25.50
N LYS A 123 -15.64 16.65 24.25
CA LYS A 123 -14.37 16.70 23.51
C LYS A 123 -13.74 18.06 23.74
N ARG A 124 -12.49 18.08 24.19
CA ARG A 124 -11.81 19.35 24.53
C ARG A 124 -11.92 20.26 23.30
N PRO A 125 -12.21 21.57 23.46
CA PRO A 125 -12.35 22.48 22.32
C PRO A 125 -11.16 22.43 21.36
N GLU A 126 -9.97 22.14 21.88
CA GLU A 126 -8.74 21.89 21.14
C GLU A 126 -8.83 20.66 20.22
N ASP A 127 -9.37 19.54 20.70
CA ASP A 127 -9.54 18.31 19.92
C ASP A 127 -10.57 18.49 18.80
N LEU A 128 -11.65 19.22 19.08
CA LEU A 128 -12.63 19.59 18.07
C LEU A 128 -11.99 20.47 17.00
N MET A 129 -11.27 21.54 17.37
CA MET A 129 -10.57 22.42 16.42
C MET A 129 -9.56 21.64 15.56
N LEU A 130 -8.76 20.77 16.16
CA LEU A 130 -7.79 19.97 15.41
C LEU A 130 -8.47 18.93 14.50
N SER A 131 -9.63 18.39 14.90
CA SER A 131 -10.41 17.49 14.03
C SER A 131 -10.95 18.20 12.78
N TYR A 132 -11.33 19.49 12.89
CA TYR A 132 -11.78 20.30 11.75
C TYR A 132 -10.64 20.72 10.82
N VAL A 133 -9.43 20.99 11.36
CA VAL A 133 -8.29 21.45 10.56
C VAL A 133 -7.59 20.30 9.84
N SER A 134 -7.37 19.17 10.51
CA SER A 134 -6.54 18.09 9.98
C SER A 134 -7.34 16.87 9.52
N GLY A 135 -8.60 16.72 9.93
CA GLY A 135 -9.39 15.50 9.71
C GLY A 135 -8.85 14.25 10.43
N GLU A 136 -7.67 14.35 11.06
CA GLU A 136 -7.00 13.28 11.79
C GLU A 136 -7.71 12.99 13.11
N LYS A 137 -8.03 11.71 13.35
CA LYS A 137 -8.65 11.24 14.59
C LYS A 137 -7.62 11.23 15.73
N GLU A 138 -8.07 11.31 16.99
CA GLU A 138 -7.20 11.23 18.19
C GLU A 138 -6.31 9.96 18.20
N LYS A 139 -6.86 8.84 17.71
CA LYS A 139 -6.12 7.59 17.47
C LYS A 139 -4.93 7.76 16.51
N GLU A 140 -5.12 8.47 15.40
CA GLU A 140 -4.05 8.66 14.40
C GLU A 140 -2.93 9.56 14.95
N ARG A 141 -3.25 10.49 15.85
CA ARG A 141 -2.26 11.34 16.53
C ARG A 141 -1.42 10.56 17.55
N SER A 142 -2.07 9.77 18.40
CA SER A 142 -1.37 8.91 19.38
C SER A 142 -0.50 7.85 18.67
N ASP A 143 -1.00 7.24 17.60
CA ASP A 143 -0.20 6.35 16.74
C ASP A 143 0.98 7.07 16.06
N ARG A 144 0.83 8.34 15.70
CA ARG A 144 1.90 9.15 15.11
C ARG A 144 3.01 9.50 16.10
N GLU A 145 2.66 9.72 17.36
CA GLU A 145 3.62 10.06 18.41
C GLU A 145 4.33 8.82 18.98
N LEU A 146 3.57 7.79 19.35
CA LEU A 146 4.10 6.63 20.06
C LEU A 146 4.56 5.52 19.10
N VAL A 147 3.74 5.17 18.10
CA VAL A 147 3.95 3.97 17.28
C VAL A 147 4.82 4.24 16.06
N THR A 148 4.60 5.37 15.38
CA THR A 148 5.28 5.70 14.12
C THR A 148 6.80 5.78 14.24
N PRO A 149 7.42 6.30 15.32
CA PRO A 149 8.88 6.25 15.48
C PRO A 149 9.42 4.82 15.53
N TRP A 150 8.70 3.89 16.17
CA TRP A 150 9.09 2.48 16.24
C TRP A 150 8.87 1.76 14.92
N PHE A 151 7.80 2.06 14.19
CA PHE A 151 7.61 1.54 12.83
C PHE A 151 8.68 2.04 11.86
N LYS A 152 9.08 3.32 11.95
CA LYS A 152 10.20 3.85 11.19
C LYS A 152 11.49 3.12 11.55
N PHE A 153 11.77 2.91 12.83
CA PHE A 153 12.94 2.16 13.27
C PHE A 153 12.92 0.70 12.77
N LEU A 154 11.79 0.01 12.88
CA LEU A 154 11.61 -1.37 12.41
C LEU A 154 11.79 -1.49 10.89
N TRP A 155 11.26 -0.52 10.14
CA TRP A 155 11.50 -0.42 8.70
C TRP A 155 13.00 -0.26 8.38
N GLU A 156 13.69 0.66 9.05
CA GLU A 156 15.13 0.85 8.87
C GLU A 156 15.95 -0.36 9.35
N ALA A 157 15.45 -1.13 10.32
CA ALA A 157 16.05 -2.39 10.73
C ALA A 157 15.95 -3.44 9.61
N TYR A 158 14.79 -3.58 8.96
CA TYR A 158 14.64 -4.47 7.81
C TYR A 158 15.53 -4.05 6.63
N THR A 159 15.58 -2.77 6.26
CA THR A 159 16.46 -2.29 5.18
C THR A 159 17.93 -2.54 5.49
N THR A 160 18.36 -2.25 6.72
CA THR A 160 19.71 -2.53 7.21
C THR A 160 20.05 -4.01 7.09
N VAL A 161 19.17 -4.91 7.51
CA VAL A 161 19.40 -6.35 7.40
C VAL A 161 19.49 -6.80 5.94
N LEU A 162 18.61 -6.31 5.06
CA LEU A 162 18.68 -6.64 3.63
C LEU A 162 19.99 -6.15 3.00
N GLU A 163 20.49 -4.99 3.39
CA GLU A 163 21.80 -4.49 2.94
C GLU A 163 22.99 -5.32 3.46
N VAL A 164 22.92 -5.78 4.71
CA VAL A 164 23.97 -6.62 5.33
C VAL A 164 24.00 -8.00 4.69
N VAL A 165 22.84 -8.56 4.36
CA VAL A 165 22.72 -9.94 3.88
C VAL A 165 22.89 -10.07 2.35
N LYS A 166 22.76 -8.98 1.59
CA LYS A 166 22.83 -9.03 0.12
C LYS A 166 24.13 -9.66 -0.41
N ASN A 167 24.00 -10.36 -1.54
CA ASN A 167 25.08 -11.00 -2.29
C ASN A 167 25.84 -12.12 -1.53
N ASN A 168 25.25 -12.70 -0.48
CA ASN A 168 25.87 -13.82 0.24
C ASN A 168 25.01 -15.09 0.08
N SER A 169 25.54 -16.10 -0.64
CA SER A 169 24.85 -17.35 -0.92
C SER A 169 24.43 -18.11 0.34
N ASN A 170 25.25 -18.08 1.39
CA ASN A 170 24.97 -18.80 2.64
C ASN A 170 23.84 -18.17 3.47
N LEU A 171 23.45 -16.92 3.18
CA LEU A 171 22.42 -16.19 3.92
C LEU A 171 21.18 -15.91 3.06
N GLU A 172 21.03 -16.54 1.90
CA GLU A 172 19.86 -16.35 1.03
C GLU A 172 18.54 -16.74 1.70
N ALA A 173 18.55 -17.78 2.53
CA ALA A 173 17.39 -18.17 3.34
C ALA A 173 17.00 -17.06 4.34
N LEU A 174 17.99 -16.43 4.97
CA LEU A 174 17.79 -15.32 5.89
C LEU A 174 17.27 -14.09 5.14
N TYR A 175 17.82 -13.78 3.96
CA TYR A 175 17.35 -12.71 3.08
C TYR A 175 15.87 -12.88 2.75
N ALA A 176 15.47 -14.05 2.26
CA ALA A 176 14.09 -14.35 1.91
C ALA A 176 13.15 -14.23 3.12
N MET A 177 13.57 -14.72 4.29
CA MET A 177 12.81 -14.56 5.54
C MET A 177 12.63 -13.09 5.91
N THR A 178 13.69 -12.27 5.82
CA THR A 178 13.62 -10.83 6.10
C THR A 178 12.68 -10.12 5.14
N VAL A 179 12.76 -10.41 3.83
CA VAL A 179 11.83 -9.83 2.83
C VAL A 179 10.38 -10.21 3.14
N ARG A 180 10.08 -11.48 3.42
CA ARG A 180 8.72 -11.93 3.79
C ARG A 180 8.20 -11.22 5.05
N ARG A 181 9.04 -11.06 6.07
CA ARG A 181 8.68 -10.31 7.29
C ARG A 181 8.43 -8.83 7.01
N ALA A 182 9.25 -8.20 6.16
CA ALA A 182 9.08 -6.81 5.76
C ALA A 182 7.79 -6.61 4.94
N PHE A 183 7.45 -7.53 4.03
CA PHE A 183 6.17 -7.52 3.33
C PHE A 183 4.98 -7.68 4.28
N GLN A 184 5.06 -8.62 5.23
CA GLN A 184 4.01 -8.81 6.23
C GLN A 184 3.84 -7.58 7.11
N PHE A 185 4.94 -6.92 7.50
CA PHE A 185 4.91 -5.64 8.20
C PHE A 185 4.20 -4.56 7.36
N CYS A 186 4.58 -4.40 6.09
CA CYS A 186 3.93 -3.44 5.21
C CYS A 186 2.43 -3.72 5.03
N LYS A 187 2.05 -5.00 4.94
CA LYS A 187 0.65 -5.45 4.83
C LYS A 187 -0.14 -5.16 6.11
N GLN A 188 0.34 -5.64 7.25
CA GLN A 188 -0.33 -5.54 8.54
C GLN A 188 -0.59 -4.09 8.95
N TYR A 189 0.36 -3.20 8.64
CA TYR A 189 0.32 -1.79 9.02
C TYR A 189 -0.02 -0.84 7.87
N LYS A 190 -0.43 -1.37 6.71
CA LYS A 190 -0.82 -0.60 5.51
C LYS A 190 0.22 0.45 5.08
N ARG A 191 1.51 0.13 5.20
CA ARG A 191 2.65 1.01 4.90
C ARG A 191 3.02 0.96 3.42
N ILE A 192 2.24 1.67 2.61
CA ILE A 192 2.32 1.66 1.13
C ILE A 192 3.64 2.25 0.60
N THR A 193 4.13 3.33 1.19
CA THR A 193 5.36 4.01 0.74
C THR A 193 6.60 3.15 0.98
N GLU A 194 6.69 2.53 2.17
CA GLU A 194 7.73 1.56 2.49
C GLU A 194 7.68 0.34 1.58
N PHE A 195 6.48 -0.18 1.29
CA PHE A 195 6.32 -1.32 0.37
C PHE A 195 6.87 -1.02 -1.04
N ARG A 196 6.57 0.16 -1.60
CA ARG A 196 7.12 0.57 -2.91
C ARG A 196 8.65 0.65 -2.90
N ARG A 197 9.22 1.26 -1.84
CA ARG A 197 10.68 1.32 -1.66
C ARG A 197 11.29 -0.08 -1.51
N LEU A 198 10.62 -0.99 -0.80
CA LEU A 198 11.07 -2.38 -0.67
C LEU A 198 11.14 -3.06 -2.03
N CYS A 199 10.11 -2.89 -2.86
CA CYS A 199 10.08 -3.47 -4.20
C CYS A 199 11.24 -2.99 -5.07
N GLU A 200 11.57 -1.69 -5.02
CA GLU A 200 12.73 -1.11 -5.70
C GLU A 200 14.06 -1.67 -5.17
N VAL A 201 14.20 -1.80 -3.85
CA VAL A 201 15.39 -2.40 -3.23
C VAL A 201 15.59 -3.84 -3.72
N ILE A 202 14.53 -4.66 -3.74
CA ILE A 202 14.64 -6.05 -4.20
C ILE A 202 14.89 -6.11 -5.71
N ARG A 203 14.40 -5.17 -6.53
CA ARG A 203 14.75 -5.07 -7.97
C ARG A 203 16.23 -4.73 -8.18
N ASN A 204 16.80 -3.86 -7.34
CA ASN A 204 18.21 -3.45 -7.42
C ASN A 204 19.19 -4.52 -6.91
N HIS A 205 18.75 -5.44 -6.08
CA HIS A 205 19.58 -6.55 -5.62
C HIS A 205 19.78 -7.57 -6.76
N ARG A 206 21.03 -7.72 -7.23
CA ARG A 206 21.36 -8.67 -8.32
C ARG A 206 20.96 -10.09 -7.91
N ALA A 207 20.22 -10.77 -8.77
CA ALA A 207 19.92 -12.18 -8.59
C ALA A 207 21.18 -13.02 -8.85
N ASN A 208 21.54 -13.88 -7.89
CA ASN A 208 22.53 -14.94 -8.13
C ASN A 208 21.95 -15.92 -9.17
N LEU A 209 22.76 -16.28 -10.16
CA LEU A 209 22.34 -17.15 -11.28
C LEU A 209 22.23 -18.64 -10.91
N HIS A 210 22.43 -19.01 -9.64
CA HIS A 210 22.32 -20.40 -9.20
C HIS A 210 20.84 -20.84 -9.22
N PRO A 211 20.49 -22.04 -9.73
CA PRO A 211 19.10 -22.47 -9.89
C PRO A 211 18.26 -22.44 -8.60
N GLU A 212 18.84 -22.80 -7.45
CA GLU A 212 18.15 -22.73 -6.16
C GLU A 212 17.87 -21.29 -5.71
N SER A 213 18.83 -20.40 -5.94
CA SER A 213 18.71 -18.96 -5.65
C SER A 213 17.65 -18.31 -6.54
N LEU A 214 17.60 -18.69 -7.81
CA LEU A 214 16.57 -18.23 -8.75
C LEU A 214 15.17 -18.70 -8.34
N LYS A 215 15.01 -19.96 -7.92
CA LYS A 215 13.72 -20.47 -7.37
C LYS A 215 13.29 -19.69 -6.11
N MET A 216 14.23 -19.39 -5.23
CA MET A 216 13.94 -18.58 -4.03
C MET A 216 13.52 -17.15 -4.40
N ASN A 217 14.24 -16.50 -5.33
CA ASN A 217 13.89 -15.17 -5.82
C ASN A 217 12.50 -15.15 -6.48
N LEU A 218 12.17 -16.17 -7.27
CA LEU A 218 10.84 -16.33 -7.86
C LEU A 218 9.75 -16.42 -6.78
N ASN A 219 9.95 -17.23 -5.73
CA ASN A 219 9.01 -17.31 -4.61
C ASN A 219 8.84 -15.96 -3.88
N ILE A 220 9.91 -15.20 -3.71
CA ILE A 220 9.86 -13.85 -3.12
C ILE A 220 9.00 -12.92 -4.00
N ARG A 221 9.16 -12.98 -5.33
CA ARG A 221 8.38 -12.16 -6.26
C ARG A 221 6.90 -12.54 -6.29
N PHE A 222 6.56 -13.83 -6.18
CA PHE A 222 5.16 -14.23 -6.04
C PHE A 222 4.52 -13.69 -4.76
N GLU A 223 5.24 -13.71 -3.64
CA GLU A 223 4.78 -13.08 -2.40
C GLU A 223 4.67 -11.55 -2.53
N GLN A 224 5.63 -10.90 -3.21
CA GLN A 224 5.56 -9.47 -3.54
C GLN A 224 4.29 -9.13 -4.32
N LEU A 225 3.98 -9.93 -5.35
CA LEU A 225 2.77 -9.76 -6.16
C LEU A 225 1.51 -9.90 -5.31
N LYS A 226 1.43 -10.95 -4.49
CA LYS A 226 0.29 -11.20 -3.60
C LYS A 226 0.04 -10.04 -2.63
N VAL A 227 1.10 -9.51 -2.02
CA VAL A 227 1.00 -8.39 -1.08
C VAL A 227 0.64 -7.10 -1.82
N ALA A 228 1.18 -6.89 -3.03
CA ALA A 228 0.80 -5.75 -3.87
C ALA A 228 -0.69 -5.78 -4.24
N THR A 229 -1.24 -6.95 -4.59
CA THR A 229 -2.68 -7.10 -4.88
C THR A 229 -3.55 -6.88 -3.65
N GLU A 230 -3.16 -7.40 -2.48
CA GLU A 230 -3.89 -7.20 -1.22
C GLU A 230 -3.86 -5.72 -0.75
N LEU A 231 -2.77 -5.01 -1.02
CA LEU A 231 -2.64 -3.55 -0.79
C LEU A 231 -3.24 -2.70 -1.92
N GLN A 232 -3.83 -3.33 -2.96
CA GLN A 232 -4.42 -2.68 -4.13
C GLN A 232 -3.46 -1.76 -4.89
N LEU A 233 -2.16 -2.12 -4.92
CA LEU A 233 -1.10 -1.39 -5.61
C LEU A 233 -0.92 -1.90 -7.05
N TRP A 234 -1.94 -1.72 -7.88
CA TRP A 234 -2.01 -2.32 -9.22
C TRP A 234 -0.82 -1.99 -10.13
N LYS A 235 -0.32 -0.74 -10.11
CA LYS A 235 0.88 -0.36 -10.87
C LYS A 235 2.12 -1.16 -10.46
N GLU A 236 2.30 -1.40 -9.17
CA GLU A 236 3.43 -2.19 -8.68
C GLU A 236 3.22 -3.69 -8.93
N ALA A 237 1.97 -4.17 -8.86
CA ALA A 237 1.62 -5.52 -9.24
C ALA A 237 1.99 -5.82 -10.71
N PHE A 238 1.69 -4.91 -11.64
CA PHE A 238 2.09 -5.02 -13.06
C PHE A 238 3.61 -5.07 -13.23
N ARG A 239 4.37 -4.18 -12.59
CA ARG A 239 5.85 -4.22 -12.64
C ARG A 239 6.40 -5.53 -12.08
N CYS A 240 5.81 -6.03 -10.98
CA CYS A 240 6.22 -7.29 -10.38
C CYS A 240 5.92 -8.50 -11.28
N VAL A 241 4.85 -8.44 -12.09
CA VAL A 241 4.53 -9.46 -13.11
C VAL A 241 5.61 -9.51 -14.19
N GLU A 242 6.07 -8.35 -14.68
CA GLU A 242 7.19 -8.27 -15.63
C GLU A 242 8.48 -8.84 -15.03
N ASP A 243 8.78 -8.51 -13.76
CA ASP A 243 9.91 -9.06 -13.02
C ASP A 243 9.84 -10.59 -12.91
N ILE A 244 8.64 -11.13 -12.61
CA ILE A 244 8.40 -12.58 -12.53
C ILE A 244 8.62 -13.22 -13.89
N HIS A 245 8.04 -12.65 -14.96
CA HIS A 245 8.19 -13.17 -16.31
C HIS A 245 9.67 -13.24 -16.73
N GLY A 246 10.43 -12.16 -16.49
CA GLY A 246 11.86 -12.10 -16.75
C GLY A 246 12.64 -13.20 -16.00
N LEU A 247 12.33 -13.43 -14.72
CA LEU A 247 12.96 -14.51 -13.95
C LEU A 247 12.54 -15.90 -14.44
N MET A 248 11.29 -16.09 -14.83
CA MET A 248 10.77 -17.38 -15.32
C MET A 248 11.35 -17.77 -16.68
N CYS A 249 11.75 -16.80 -17.51
CA CYS A 249 12.53 -17.08 -18.72
C CYS A 249 13.95 -17.56 -18.41
N MET A 250 14.50 -17.23 -17.23
CA MET A 250 15.84 -17.63 -16.79
C MET A 250 15.84 -18.93 -15.98
N VAL A 251 14.78 -19.22 -15.22
CA VAL A 251 14.63 -20.48 -14.47
C VAL A 251 14.11 -21.55 -15.44
N GLU A 252 14.77 -22.72 -15.49
CA GLU A 252 14.27 -23.87 -16.24
C GLU A 252 12.77 -24.11 -15.98
N LYS A 253 12.03 -24.44 -17.05
CA LYS A 253 10.56 -24.49 -17.07
C LYS A 253 10.00 -25.26 -15.88
N THR A 254 9.48 -24.55 -14.88
CA THR A 254 8.67 -25.14 -13.80
C THR A 254 7.19 -24.92 -14.11
N PRO A 255 6.45 -25.92 -14.63
CA PRO A 255 5.05 -25.75 -15.04
C PRO A 255 4.14 -25.25 -13.90
N LYS A 256 4.45 -25.65 -12.66
CA LYS A 256 3.73 -25.21 -11.46
C LYS A 256 3.76 -23.70 -11.25
N ALA A 257 4.92 -23.07 -11.47
CA ALA A 257 5.06 -21.62 -11.32
C ALA A 257 4.31 -20.85 -12.42
N TRP A 258 4.27 -21.39 -13.65
CA TRP A 258 3.50 -20.79 -14.75
C TRP A 258 2.00 -20.78 -14.49
N VAL A 259 1.44 -21.86 -13.92
CA VAL A 259 0.03 -21.88 -13.51
C VAL A 259 -0.27 -20.80 -12.46
N VAL A 260 0.58 -20.66 -11.44
CA VAL A 260 0.42 -19.63 -10.40
C VAL A 260 0.53 -18.22 -10.98
N TYR A 261 1.48 -18.00 -11.90
CA TYR A 261 1.67 -16.74 -12.61
C TYR A 261 0.44 -16.33 -13.41
N TYR A 262 -0.05 -17.21 -14.28
CA TYR A 262 -1.23 -16.89 -15.08
C TYR A 262 -2.48 -16.75 -14.21
N ALA A 263 -2.64 -17.54 -13.14
CA ALA A 263 -3.75 -17.37 -12.20
C ALA A 263 -3.76 -15.94 -11.60
N LYS A 264 -2.60 -15.41 -11.21
CA LYS A 264 -2.50 -14.03 -10.73
C LYS A 264 -2.71 -12.98 -11.82
N LEU A 265 -2.28 -13.25 -13.05
CA LEU A 265 -2.61 -12.39 -14.19
C LEU A 265 -4.11 -12.29 -14.44
N THR A 266 -4.87 -13.37 -14.30
CA THR A 266 -6.34 -13.30 -14.48
C THR A 266 -6.99 -12.29 -13.53
N GLU A 267 -6.55 -12.23 -12.27
CA GLU A 267 -7.05 -11.28 -11.26
C GLU A 267 -6.71 -9.83 -11.65
N ILE A 268 -5.45 -9.60 -12.04
CA ILE A 268 -4.94 -8.27 -12.40
C ILE A 268 -5.62 -7.73 -13.65
N PHE A 269 -5.73 -8.56 -14.70
CA PHE A 269 -6.34 -8.15 -15.97
C PHE A 269 -7.85 -7.89 -15.87
N TRP A 270 -8.53 -8.60 -14.96
CA TRP A 270 -9.94 -8.34 -14.67
C TRP A 270 -10.13 -6.94 -14.06
N ILE A 271 -9.29 -6.59 -13.08
CA ILE A 271 -9.36 -5.29 -12.39
C ILE A 271 -8.90 -4.14 -13.30
N SER A 272 -7.95 -4.40 -14.21
CA SER A 272 -7.52 -3.41 -15.21
C SER A 272 -8.49 -3.25 -16.38
N SER A 273 -9.64 -3.94 -16.36
CA SER A 273 -10.63 -3.98 -17.46
C SER A 273 -10.04 -4.44 -18.80
N SER A 274 -8.96 -5.25 -18.78
CA SER A 274 -8.36 -5.85 -19.98
C SER A 274 -8.89 -7.27 -20.17
N TYR A 275 -10.15 -7.37 -20.60
CA TYR A 275 -10.85 -8.66 -20.71
C TYR A 275 -10.20 -9.62 -21.71
N LEU A 276 -9.59 -9.09 -22.78
CA LEU A 276 -8.90 -9.89 -23.78
C LEU A 276 -7.67 -10.61 -23.18
N ASP A 277 -6.82 -9.87 -22.48
CA ASP A 277 -5.64 -10.44 -21.81
C ASP A 277 -6.04 -11.39 -20.67
N HIS A 278 -7.15 -11.09 -19.97
CA HIS A 278 -7.74 -11.97 -18.96
C HIS A 278 -8.14 -13.33 -19.55
N ALA A 279 -8.84 -13.33 -20.68
CA ALA A 279 -9.27 -14.56 -21.34
C ALA A 279 -8.09 -15.36 -21.91
N TYR A 280 -7.08 -14.68 -22.46
CA TYR A 280 -5.84 -15.30 -22.90
C TYR A 280 -5.05 -15.94 -21.74
N ALA A 281 -4.97 -15.28 -20.58
CA ALA A 281 -4.34 -15.85 -19.39
C ALA A 281 -5.04 -17.15 -18.96
N TRP A 282 -6.38 -17.20 -19.00
CA TRP A 282 -7.15 -18.43 -18.75
C TRP A 282 -6.83 -19.54 -19.75
N LEU A 283 -6.73 -19.21 -21.04
CA LEU A 283 -6.36 -20.16 -22.07
C LEU A 283 -4.95 -20.75 -21.84
N LYS A 284 -3.99 -19.92 -21.40
CA LYS A 284 -2.65 -20.41 -21.01
C LYS A 284 -2.70 -21.31 -19.77
N ILE A 285 -3.54 -21.02 -18.78
CA ILE A 285 -3.77 -21.93 -17.65
C ILE A 285 -4.29 -23.28 -18.14
N PHE A 286 -5.30 -23.28 -19.02
CA PHE A 286 -5.88 -24.51 -19.57
C PHE A 286 -4.87 -25.37 -20.33
N THR A 287 -4.12 -24.76 -21.27
CA THR A 287 -3.10 -25.46 -22.07
C THR A 287 -1.94 -25.99 -21.22
N LEU A 288 -1.53 -25.26 -20.18
CA LEU A 288 -0.53 -25.74 -19.21
C LEU A 288 -1.07 -26.91 -18.37
N HIS A 289 -2.35 -26.89 -18.00
CA HIS A 289 -2.96 -28.01 -17.29
C HIS A 289 -3.09 -29.25 -18.17
N GLN A 290 -3.48 -29.08 -19.44
CA GLN A 290 -3.58 -30.16 -20.42
C GLN A 290 -2.24 -30.85 -20.69
N SER A 291 -1.13 -30.09 -20.69
CA SER A 291 0.21 -30.61 -20.99
C SER A 291 0.94 -31.21 -19.79
N PHE A 292 0.67 -30.75 -18.56
CA PHE A 292 1.47 -31.12 -17.38
C PHE A 292 0.70 -31.78 -16.22
N TYR A 293 -0.64 -31.81 -16.25
CA TYR A 293 -1.47 -32.32 -15.15
C TYR A 293 -2.55 -33.31 -15.61
N GLU A 294 -2.14 -34.53 -15.96
CA GLU A 294 -3.10 -35.63 -16.25
C GLU A 294 -3.95 -36.05 -15.05
N ASN A 295 -3.55 -35.67 -13.82
CA ASN A 295 -4.18 -36.10 -12.56
C ASN A 295 -5.09 -35.06 -11.88
N LEU A 296 -5.44 -33.95 -12.56
CA LEU A 296 -6.43 -33.02 -12.00
C LEU A 296 -7.84 -33.65 -12.12
N GLY A 297 -8.60 -33.68 -11.02
CA GLY A 297 -9.95 -34.26 -11.03
C GLY A 297 -10.81 -33.67 -12.17
N LYS A 298 -11.52 -34.53 -12.92
CA LYS A 298 -12.30 -34.16 -14.12
C LYS A 298 -13.17 -32.91 -13.94
N LYS A 299 -13.72 -32.72 -12.74
CA LYS A 299 -14.51 -31.54 -12.35
C LYS A 299 -13.72 -30.23 -12.36
N ASN A 300 -12.48 -30.22 -11.89
CA ASN A 300 -11.65 -29.01 -11.89
C ASN A 300 -11.24 -28.62 -13.32
N TYR A 301 -10.92 -29.62 -14.15
CA TYR A 301 -10.59 -29.41 -15.56
C TYR A 301 -11.78 -28.84 -16.34
N GLN A 302 -12.97 -29.42 -16.16
CA GLN A 302 -14.22 -28.94 -16.78
C GLN A 302 -14.56 -27.51 -16.36
N MET A 303 -14.33 -27.17 -15.09
CA MET A 303 -14.59 -25.83 -14.61
C MET A 303 -13.56 -24.80 -15.13
N ILE A 304 -12.28 -25.16 -15.26
CA ILE A 304 -11.28 -24.29 -15.90
C ILE A 304 -11.68 -24.04 -17.37
N ALA A 305 -12.08 -25.08 -18.11
CA ALA A 305 -12.56 -24.94 -19.48
C ALA A 305 -13.78 -24.00 -19.56
N SER A 306 -14.73 -24.16 -18.64
CA SER A 306 -15.91 -23.31 -18.54
C SER A 306 -15.57 -21.84 -18.24
N ALA A 307 -14.60 -21.60 -17.34
CA ALA A 307 -14.11 -20.25 -17.05
C ALA A 307 -13.41 -19.62 -18.26
N VAL A 308 -12.64 -20.39 -19.03
CA VAL A 308 -11.97 -19.89 -20.24
C VAL A 308 -13.00 -19.46 -21.29
N VAL A 309 -14.01 -20.29 -21.55
CA VAL A 309 -15.08 -19.96 -22.51
C VAL A 309 -15.86 -18.73 -22.08
N LEU A 310 -16.27 -18.64 -20.80
CA LEU A 310 -16.99 -17.48 -20.28
C LEU A 310 -16.13 -16.20 -20.28
N ALA A 311 -14.84 -16.30 -19.95
CA ALA A 311 -13.90 -15.19 -20.02
C ALA A 311 -13.72 -14.69 -21.46
N ALA A 312 -13.61 -15.61 -22.42
CA ALA A 312 -13.51 -15.26 -23.83
C ALA A 312 -14.80 -14.62 -24.33
N LEU A 313 -15.97 -15.14 -23.95
CA LEU A 313 -17.25 -14.53 -24.26
C LEU A 313 -17.42 -13.15 -23.61
N ALA A 314 -16.89 -12.91 -22.42
CA ALA A 314 -16.97 -11.60 -21.75
C ALA A 314 -16.21 -10.46 -22.47
N VAL A 315 -15.32 -10.77 -23.42
CA VAL A 315 -14.59 -9.75 -24.20
C VAL A 315 -15.56 -8.98 -25.11
N PRO A 316 -15.59 -7.63 -25.13
CA PRO A 316 -16.44 -6.91 -26.08
C PRO A 316 -16.15 -7.29 -27.55
N PRO A 317 -17.16 -7.33 -28.43
CA PRO A 317 -16.98 -7.74 -29.83
C PRO A 317 -16.35 -6.65 -30.72
N TYR A 318 -16.11 -5.46 -30.18
CA TYR A 318 -15.46 -4.33 -30.85
C TYR A 318 -14.26 -3.84 -30.03
N ASP A 319 -13.23 -3.33 -30.71
CA ASP A 319 -12.03 -2.81 -30.06
C ASP A 319 -12.31 -1.47 -29.36
N THR A 320 -12.37 -1.49 -28.03
CA THR A 320 -12.41 -0.28 -27.21
C THR A 320 -11.09 0.51 -27.31
N ARG A 321 -10.00 -0.12 -27.77
CA ARG A 321 -8.64 0.47 -27.89
C ARG A 321 -8.34 1.10 -29.25
N ARG A 322 -9.29 1.76 -29.92
CA ARG A 322 -8.94 2.74 -30.97
C ARG A 322 -8.55 4.09 -30.34
N ALA A 323 -7.44 4.12 -29.59
CA ALA A 323 -6.80 5.36 -29.11
C ALA A 323 -5.37 5.13 -28.58
N SER A 324 -4.50 4.46 -29.33
CA SER A 324 -3.05 4.68 -29.22
C SER A 324 -2.35 4.03 -30.40
N HIS A 325 -1.76 4.85 -31.27
CA HIS A 325 -0.67 4.44 -32.15
C HIS A 325 0.47 3.88 -31.30
N VAL A 326 0.48 2.56 -31.10
CA VAL A 326 1.68 1.79 -30.77
C VAL A 326 1.55 0.47 -31.51
N GLU A 327 2.05 0.45 -32.74
CA GLU A 327 2.35 -0.79 -33.45
C GLU A 327 3.53 -1.45 -32.75
N ASN A 328 3.26 -2.45 -31.91
CA ASN A 328 4.27 -3.43 -31.53
C ASN A 328 3.83 -4.79 -32.07
N GLU A 329 4.70 -5.37 -32.89
CA GLU A 329 4.60 -6.64 -33.59
C GLU A 329 4.68 -7.84 -32.62
N THR A 330 3.68 -8.02 -31.79
CA THR A 330 3.38 -9.33 -31.21
C THR A 330 1.99 -9.71 -31.67
N GLU A 331 1.86 -10.82 -32.40
CA GLU A 331 0.62 -11.41 -32.94
C GLU A 331 -0.62 -10.76 -32.30
N LYS A 332 -1.30 -9.86 -33.04
CA LYS A 332 -2.41 -9.08 -32.50
C LYS A 332 -3.47 -10.04 -31.97
N LEU A 333 -3.44 -10.27 -30.66
CA LEU A 333 -4.47 -11.00 -29.92
C LEU A 333 -5.78 -10.30 -30.27
N SER A 334 -6.71 -11.05 -30.84
CA SER A 334 -8.04 -10.57 -31.18
C SER A 334 -9.06 -11.51 -30.59
N ARG A 335 -10.26 -11.02 -30.30
CA ARG A 335 -11.36 -11.88 -29.82
C ARG A 335 -11.60 -13.04 -30.79
N ALA A 336 -11.60 -12.79 -32.10
CA ALA A 336 -11.80 -13.81 -33.12
C ALA A 336 -10.70 -14.89 -33.11
N ALA A 337 -9.43 -14.48 -33.03
CA ALA A 337 -8.31 -15.41 -32.92
C ALA A 337 -8.40 -16.26 -31.65
N LEU A 338 -8.77 -15.65 -30.52
CA LEU A 338 -8.96 -16.35 -29.25
C LEU A 338 -10.09 -17.38 -29.33
N LEU A 339 -11.24 -17.02 -29.90
CA LEU A 339 -12.35 -17.96 -30.08
C LEU A 339 -11.97 -19.12 -31.01
N SER A 340 -11.25 -18.85 -32.09
CA SER A 340 -10.72 -19.89 -32.99
C SER A 340 -9.74 -20.81 -32.27
N GLU A 341 -8.87 -20.27 -31.42
CA GLU A 341 -7.91 -21.03 -30.61
C GLU A 341 -8.61 -21.90 -29.53
N LEU A 342 -9.77 -21.48 -29.02
CA LEU A 342 -10.57 -22.29 -28.10
C LEU A 342 -11.19 -23.51 -28.79
N VAL A 343 -11.68 -23.31 -30.01
CA VAL A 343 -12.25 -24.39 -30.83
C VAL A 343 -11.15 -25.37 -31.22
N SER A 344 -9.99 -24.88 -31.68
CA SER A 344 -8.87 -25.74 -32.11
C SER A 344 -8.25 -26.56 -30.97
N ASN A 345 -8.14 -25.99 -29.77
CA ASN A 345 -7.65 -26.69 -28.57
C ASN A 345 -8.70 -27.62 -27.92
N GLY A 346 -9.92 -27.69 -28.45
CA GLY A 346 -10.98 -28.57 -27.93
C GLY A 346 -11.52 -28.14 -26.56
N VAL A 347 -11.37 -26.87 -26.17
CA VAL A 347 -11.77 -26.36 -24.85
C VAL A 347 -13.30 -26.43 -24.67
N LEU A 348 -14.05 -26.16 -25.74
CA LEU A 348 -15.52 -26.19 -25.73
C LEU A 348 -16.06 -27.56 -25.33
N GLY A 349 -15.51 -28.65 -25.87
CA GLY A 349 -15.91 -30.02 -25.54
C GLY A 349 -15.64 -30.41 -24.09
N CYS A 350 -14.75 -29.68 -23.40
CA CYS A 350 -14.43 -29.90 -22.00
C CYS A 350 -15.28 -29.07 -21.02
N ALA A 351 -16.01 -28.05 -21.51
CA ALA A 351 -16.82 -27.17 -20.67
C ALA A 351 -18.11 -27.83 -20.15
N THR A 352 -18.84 -27.18 -19.24
CA THR A 352 -20.18 -27.62 -18.85
C THR A 352 -21.19 -27.39 -19.97
N GLN A 353 -22.24 -28.21 -20.02
CA GLN A 353 -23.26 -28.13 -21.07
C GLN A 353 -23.89 -26.73 -21.12
N GLU A 354 -24.19 -26.13 -19.96
CA GLU A 354 -24.77 -24.78 -19.91
C GLU A 354 -23.88 -23.72 -20.56
N VAL A 355 -22.55 -23.87 -20.50
CA VAL A 355 -21.61 -22.91 -21.10
C VAL A 355 -21.44 -23.15 -22.60
N GLN A 356 -21.52 -24.41 -23.05
CA GLN A 356 -21.57 -24.75 -24.47
C GLN A 356 -22.83 -24.16 -25.12
N ASP A 357 -23.99 -24.33 -24.48
CA ASP A 357 -25.27 -23.80 -24.97
C ASP A 357 -25.23 -22.26 -25.09
N ILE A 358 -24.61 -21.56 -24.12
CA ILE A 358 -24.42 -20.10 -24.17
C ILE A 358 -23.49 -19.69 -25.32
N TYR A 359 -22.41 -20.43 -25.55
CA TYR A 359 -21.49 -20.15 -26.65
C TYR A 359 -22.22 -20.22 -28.00
N HIS A 360 -22.95 -21.32 -28.24
CA HIS A 360 -23.73 -21.50 -29.46
C HIS A 360 -24.82 -20.44 -29.62
N LEU A 361 -25.55 -20.10 -28.55
CA LEU A 361 -26.59 -19.05 -28.58
C LEU A 361 -26.05 -17.66 -28.93
N LEU A 362 -24.84 -17.31 -28.47
CA LEU A 362 -24.28 -15.95 -28.64
C LEU A 362 -23.44 -15.78 -29.91
N GLU A 363 -22.80 -16.84 -30.40
CA GLU A 363 -21.89 -16.77 -31.55
C GLU A 363 -22.47 -17.41 -32.83
N ASP A 364 -23.22 -18.51 -32.72
CA ASP A 364 -23.68 -19.29 -33.88
C ASP A 364 -25.16 -19.03 -34.25
N GLU A 365 -26.03 -18.80 -33.26
CA GLU A 365 -27.47 -18.66 -33.50
C GLU A 365 -27.92 -17.22 -33.82
N PHE A 366 -28.82 -17.09 -34.80
CA PHE A 366 -29.48 -15.83 -35.18
C PHE A 366 -30.94 -15.85 -34.72
N LEU A 367 -31.21 -15.30 -33.53
CA LEU A 367 -32.53 -15.32 -32.88
C LEU A 367 -32.86 -13.94 -32.26
N PRO A 368 -33.15 -12.90 -33.07
CA PRO A 368 -33.28 -11.52 -32.57
C PRO A 368 -34.36 -11.33 -31.50
N VAL A 369 -35.42 -12.15 -31.49
CA VAL A 369 -36.54 -12.05 -30.52
C VAL A 369 -36.35 -12.97 -29.31
N ASP A 370 -35.91 -14.21 -29.53
CA ASP A 370 -35.90 -15.23 -28.49
C ASP A 370 -34.57 -15.32 -27.72
N LEU A 371 -33.49 -14.67 -28.20
CA LEU A 371 -32.16 -14.74 -27.60
C LEU A 371 -32.16 -14.37 -26.11
N GLY A 372 -32.85 -13.27 -25.76
CA GLY A 372 -32.95 -12.80 -24.38
C GLY A 372 -33.65 -13.82 -23.47
N ALA A 373 -34.79 -14.35 -23.92
CA ALA A 373 -35.60 -15.30 -23.16
C ALA A 373 -34.91 -16.66 -22.95
N LYS A 374 -34.18 -17.16 -23.96
CA LYS A 374 -33.42 -18.42 -23.88
C LYS A 374 -32.16 -18.31 -23.03
N LEU A 375 -31.51 -17.15 -23.01
CA LEU A 375 -30.25 -16.95 -22.28
C LEU A 375 -30.45 -16.74 -20.77
N GLN A 376 -31.55 -16.10 -20.35
CA GLN A 376 -31.87 -15.84 -18.93
C GLN A 376 -31.85 -17.07 -18.00
N PRO A 377 -32.48 -18.22 -18.36
CA PRO A 377 -32.40 -19.42 -17.51
C PRO A 377 -30.99 -20.02 -17.44
N LEU A 378 -30.19 -19.90 -18.50
CA LEU A 378 -28.80 -20.38 -18.53
C LEU A 378 -27.89 -19.53 -17.63
N LEU A 379 -28.02 -18.21 -17.68
CA LEU A 379 -27.28 -17.30 -16.79
C LEU A 379 -27.62 -17.54 -15.30
N SER A 380 -28.89 -17.82 -15.02
CA SER A 380 -29.36 -18.15 -13.67
C SER A 380 -28.71 -19.45 -13.15
N ARG A 381 -28.55 -20.48 -14.01
CA ARG A 381 -27.89 -21.75 -13.65
C ARG A 381 -26.38 -21.59 -13.42
N ILE A 382 -25.71 -20.69 -14.15
CA ILE A 382 -24.27 -20.40 -13.96
C ILE A 382 -24.00 -19.68 -12.64
N SER A 383 -24.94 -18.87 -12.14
CA SER A 383 -24.78 -18.15 -10.87
C SER A 383 -24.49 -19.08 -9.67
N GLY A 384 -24.93 -20.34 -9.72
CA GLY A 384 -24.68 -21.36 -8.70
C GLY A 384 -23.37 -22.15 -8.86
N LEU A 385 -22.63 -21.96 -9.95
CA LEU A 385 -21.40 -22.71 -10.25
C LEU A 385 -20.15 -21.92 -9.80
N GLY A 386 -19.40 -22.46 -8.83
CA GLY A 386 -18.19 -21.87 -8.29
C GLY A 386 -16.98 -22.82 -8.32
N LEU A 387 -15.81 -22.30 -8.68
CA LEU A 387 -14.54 -23.02 -8.68
C LEU A 387 -13.83 -22.93 -7.33
N LYS A 388 -13.52 -24.10 -6.76
CA LYS A 388 -12.51 -24.26 -5.71
C LYS A 388 -11.32 -25.01 -6.31
N LEU A 389 -10.31 -24.29 -6.80
CA LEU A 389 -9.03 -24.93 -7.16
C LEU A 389 -8.32 -25.35 -5.86
N ALA A 390 -8.60 -26.57 -5.39
CA ALA A 390 -7.92 -27.14 -4.22
C ALA A 390 -6.55 -27.69 -4.64
N SER A 391 -5.47 -26.93 -4.41
CA SER A 391 -4.12 -27.50 -4.26
C SER A 391 -3.09 -26.66 -3.50
N THR A 392 -3.30 -25.38 -3.20
CA THR A 392 -2.43 -24.64 -2.24
C THR A 392 -3.20 -23.53 -1.54
N ALA A 393 -3.01 -23.41 -0.23
CA ALA A 393 -3.80 -22.66 0.76
C ALA A 393 -3.89 -21.11 0.61
N SER A 394 -3.85 -20.56 -0.61
CA SER A 394 -3.93 -19.11 -0.85
C SER A 394 -4.52 -18.73 -2.21
N MET A 395 -5.63 -19.35 -2.62
CA MET A 395 -6.33 -19.01 -3.87
C MET A 395 -7.84 -18.88 -3.56
N GLN A 396 -8.42 -17.73 -3.88
CA GLN A 396 -9.83 -17.40 -3.64
C GLN A 396 -10.77 -18.24 -4.53
N GLU A 397 -12.02 -18.40 -4.08
CA GLU A 397 -13.09 -19.01 -4.88
C GLU A 397 -13.33 -18.16 -6.15
N TYR A 398 -13.05 -18.73 -7.32
CA TYR A 398 -13.43 -18.10 -8.58
C TYR A 398 -14.93 -18.34 -8.80
N LYS A 399 -15.74 -17.30 -8.64
CA LYS A 399 -17.17 -17.38 -8.89
C LYS A 399 -17.43 -17.06 -10.36
N LEU A 400 -18.02 -17.99 -11.10
CA LEU A 400 -18.41 -17.75 -12.50
C LEU A 400 -19.46 -16.63 -12.61
N SER A 401 -20.10 -16.26 -11.50
CA SER A 401 -20.99 -15.11 -11.39
C SER A 401 -20.37 -13.78 -11.80
N GLN A 402 -19.04 -13.63 -11.74
CA GLN A 402 -18.37 -12.38 -12.14
C GLN A 402 -18.56 -12.05 -13.63
N TYR A 403 -18.80 -13.06 -14.47
CA TYR A 403 -18.98 -12.87 -15.91
C TYR A 403 -20.41 -12.51 -16.32
N ILE A 404 -21.40 -12.69 -15.43
CA ILE A 404 -22.82 -12.49 -15.75
C ILE A 404 -23.09 -11.09 -16.32
N PRO A 405 -22.65 -9.98 -15.70
CA PRO A 405 -22.93 -8.64 -16.24
C PRO A 405 -22.28 -8.41 -17.63
N ALA A 406 -21.11 -9.00 -17.87
CA ALA A 406 -20.43 -8.90 -19.16
C ALA A 406 -21.16 -9.71 -20.25
N LEU A 407 -21.70 -10.88 -19.90
CA LEU A 407 -22.50 -11.71 -20.79
C LEU A 407 -23.85 -11.08 -21.12
N GLU A 408 -24.52 -10.46 -20.14
CA GLU A 408 -25.76 -9.69 -20.36
C GLU A 408 -25.50 -8.50 -21.31
N LYS A 409 -24.37 -7.78 -21.12
CA LYS A 409 -23.95 -6.71 -22.04
C LYS A 409 -23.68 -7.26 -23.44
N LEU A 410 -22.97 -8.38 -23.57
CA LEU A 410 -22.72 -9.01 -24.87
C LEU A 410 -24.02 -9.45 -25.55
N ALA A 411 -24.94 -10.07 -24.81
CA ALA A 411 -26.23 -10.49 -25.32
C ALA A 411 -27.05 -9.31 -25.85
N THR A 412 -27.03 -8.19 -25.13
CA THR A 412 -27.65 -6.93 -25.55
C THR A 412 -27.03 -6.43 -26.87
N LEU A 413 -25.71 -6.40 -26.96
CA LEU A 413 -24.98 -5.98 -28.17
C LEU A 413 -25.27 -6.88 -29.37
N ARG A 414 -25.31 -8.20 -29.16
CA ARG A 414 -25.66 -9.18 -30.20
C ARG A 414 -27.10 -9.00 -30.65
N LEU A 415 -28.04 -8.86 -29.72
CA LEU A 415 -29.44 -8.62 -30.03
C LEU A 415 -29.62 -7.33 -30.84
N LEU A 416 -29.01 -6.22 -30.40
CA LEU A 416 -29.06 -4.94 -31.14
C LEU A 416 -28.51 -5.09 -32.57
N ARG A 417 -27.43 -5.85 -32.76
CA ARG A 417 -26.86 -6.11 -34.09
C ARG A 417 -27.73 -7.02 -34.95
N GLN A 418 -28.36 -8.04 -34.38
CA GLN A 418 -29.29 -8.91 -35.11
C GLN A 418 -30.56 -8.13 -35.51
N VAL A 419 -31.06 -7.28 -34.61
CA VAL A 419 -32.22 -6.42 -34.85
C VAL A 419 -31.93 -5.37 -35.91
N SER A 420 -30.75 -4.74 -35.90
CA SER A 420 -30.37 -3.74 -36.91
C SER A 420 -30.30 -4.33 -38.33
N GLN A 421 -30.09 -5.65 -38.47
CA GLN A 421 -30.07 -6.32 -39.77
C GLN A 421 -31.48 -6.68 -40.29
N VAL A 422 -32.49 -6.69 -39.42
CA VAL A 422 -33.85 -7.15 -39.76
C VAL A 422 -34.85 -5.99 -39.78
N TYR A 423 -34.63 -4.95 -38.98
CA TYR A 423 -35.56 -3.85 -38.78
C TYR A 423 -34.90 -2.51 -39.10
N ASN A 424 -35.59 -1.68 -39.88
CA ASN A 424 -35.17 -0.29 -40.12
C ASN A 424 -35.65 0.66 -39.02
N THR A 425 -36.86 0.46 -38.49
CA THR A 425 -37.42 1.28 -37.41
C THR A 425 -38.20 0.42 -36.42
N MET A 426 -38.06 0.71 -35.12
CA MET A 426 -38.71 -0.03 -34.05
C MET A 426 -39.04 0.86 -32.85
N ARG A 427 -40.18 0.64 -32.20
CA ARG A 427 -40.53 1.35 -30.95
C ARG A 427 -39.63 0.92 -29.79
N ILE A 428 -39.26 1.87 -28.93
CA ILE A 428 -38.44 1.65 -27.74
C ILE A 428 -39.04 0.57 -26.82
N GLU A 429 -40.37 0.56 -26.66
CA GLU A 429 -41.09 -0.44 -25.85
C GLU A 429 -40.93 -1.88 -26.37
N ASN A 430 -40.83 -2.06 -27.69
CA ASN A 430 -40.64 -3.39 -28.27
C ASN A 430 -39.21 -3.86 -28.03
N LEU A 431 -38.23 -2.97 -28.18
CA LEU A 431 -36.83 -3.26 -27.89
C LEU A 431 -36.61 -3.62 -26.42
N SER A 432 -37.27 -2.90 -25.49
CA SER A 432 -37.15 -3.18 -24.06
C SER A 432 -37.79 -4.52 -23.66
N ARG A 433 -38.86 -4.95 -24.33
CA ARG A 433 -39.44 -6.30 -24.13
C ARG A 433 -38.53 -7.42 -24.61
N MET A 434 -37.72 -7.17 -25.65
CA MET A 434 -36.77 -8.15 -26.20
C MET A 434 -35.52 -8.34 -25.32
N ILE A 435 -35.19 -7.34 -24.50
CA ILE A 435 -34.02 -7.36 -23.61
C ILE A 435 -34.49 -7.46 -22.15
N PRO A 436 -34.62 -8.67 -21.58
CA PRO A 436 -35.12 -8.83 -20.21
C PRO A 436 -34.09 -8.44 -19.13
N PHE A 437 -32.83 -8.20 -19.50
CA PHE A 437 -31.70 -8.01 -18.58
C PHE A 437 -31.60 -6.57 -18.03
N PHE A 438 -31.95 -5.58 -18.85
CA PHE A 438 -31.66 -4.17 -18.57
C PHE A 438 -32.84 -3.28 -18.92
N GLY A 439 -33.02 -2.20 -18.13
CA GLY A 439 -33.88 -1.09 -18.51
C GLY A 439 -33.31 -0.33 -19.70
N PHE A 440 -34.17 0.39 -20.43
CA PHE A 440 -33.78 1.09 -21.66
C PHE A 440 -32.65 2.10 -21.43
N ASP A 441 -32.55 2.75 -20.26
CA ASP A 441 -31.47 3.70 -19.95
C ASP A 441 -30.06 3.08 -20.06
N VAL A 442 -29.94 1.81 -19.64
CA VAL A 442 -28.67 1.07 -19.69
C VAL A 442 -28.43 0.55 -21.11
N VAL A 443 -29.49 0.09 -21.80
CA VAL A 443 -29.42 -0.35 -23.20
C VAL A 443 -29.00 0.82 -24.10
N GLU A 444 -29.55 2.01 -23.89
CA GLU A 444 -29.18 3.22 -24.61
C GLU A 444 -27.70 3.55 -24.40
N ARG A 445 -27.20 3.50 -23.17
CA ARG A 445 -25.77 3.71 -22.88
C ARG A 445 -24.88 2.69 -23.59
N ILE A 446 -25.28 1.41 -23.60
CA ILE A 446 -24.56 0.33 -24.30
C ILE A 446 -24.58 0.57 -25.82
N ALA A 447 -25.72 1.01 -26.36
CA ALA A 447 -25.87 1.27 -27.77
C ALA A 447 -25.08 2.51 -28.23
N VAL A 448 -25.03 3.58 -27.44
CA VAL A 448 -24.18 4.75 -27.71
C VAL A 448 -22.70 4.37 -27.76
N ASP A 449 -22.24 3.52 -26.85
CA ASP A 449 -20.88 2.96 -26.86
C ASP A 449 -20.63 2.13 -28.13
N ALA A 450 -21.57 1.28 -28.52
CA ALA A 450 -21.49 0.49 -29.76
C ALA A 450 -21.45 1.36 -31.03
N VAL A 451 -22.28 2.41 -31.11
CA VAL A 451 -22.32 3.36 -32.24
C VAL A 451 -21.01 4.16 -32.32
N LYS A 452 -20.45 4.56 -31.17
CA LYS A 452 -19.15 5.24 -31.12
C LYS A 452 -18.02 4.39 -31.72
N HIS A 453 -18.09 3.08 -31.55
CA HIS A 453 -17.11 2.12 -32.06
C HIS A 453 -17.47 1.52 -33.43
N GLU A 454 -18.44 2.11 -34.14
CA GLU A 454 -18.89 1.65 -35.48
C GLU A 454 -19.39 0.20 -35.50
N PHE A 455 -19.80 -0.32 -34.34
CA PHE A 455 -20.30 -1.70 -34.24
C PHE A 455 -21.75 -1.81 -34.75
N ILE A 456 -22.54 -0.76 -34.54
CA ILE A 456 -23.96 -0.65 -34.95
C ILE A 456 -24.21 0.80 -35.39
N ALA A 457 -25.05 1.00 -36.39
CA ALA A 457 -25.56 2.31 -36.78
C ALA A 457 -27.02 2.45 -36.33
N MET A 458 -27.26 3.34 -35.35
CA MET A 458 -28.55 3.49 -34.70
C MET A 458 -28.79 4.95 -34.28
N LYS A 459 -30.00 5.46 -34.49
CA LYS A 459 -30.49 6.77 -34.04
C LYS A 459 -31.70 6.56 -33.12
N VAL A 460 -31.77 7.33 -32.02
CA VAL A 460 -32.88 7.26 -31.06
C VAL A 460 -33.66 8.57 -31.11
N ASP A 461 -34.95 8.48 -31.40
CA ASP A 461 -35.89 9.58 -31.30
C ASP A 461 -36.74 9.41 -30.03
N HIS A 462 -36.40 10.19 -29.00
CA HIS A 462 -37.12 10.20 -27.72
C HIS A 462 -38.50 10.85 -27.81
N MET A 463 -38.73 11.80 -28.73
CA MET A 463 -40.02 12.48 -28.87
C MET A 463 -41.08 11.51 -29.40
N ASN A 464 -40.70 10.68 -30.37
CA ASN A 464 -41.58 9.67 -30.94
C ASN A 464 -41.44 8.29 -30.29
N SER A 465 -40.47 8.12 -29.38
CA SER A 465 -40.12 6.84 -28.73
C SER A 465 -39.80 5.72 -29.73
N VAL A 466 -39.01 6.05 -30.77
CA VAL A 466 -38.61 5.15 -31.86
C VAL A 466 -37.09 5.08 -31.99
N VAL A 467 -36.59 3.89 -32.28
CA VAL A 467 -35.21 3.61 -32.66
C VAL A 467 -35.17 3.37 -34.16
N MET A 468 -34.27 4.05 -34.87
CA MET A 468 -34.02 3.90 -36.29
C MET A 468 -32.64 3.26 -36.48
N PHE A 469 -32.56 2.20 -37.26
CA PHE A 469 -31.32 1.53 -37.64
C PHE A 469 -30.95 1.93 -39.07
N GLU A 470 -29.69 2.26 -39.28
CA GLU A 470 -29.14 2.68 -40.56
C GLU A 470 -27.99 1.75 -40.96
N ASP A 471 -27.62 1.73 -42.25
CA ASP A 471 -26.46 0.98 -42.70
C ASP A 471 -25.16 1.70 -42.32
N VAL A 472 -24.21 0.93 -41.77
CA VAL A 472 -22.94 1.44 -41.24
C VAL A 472 -22.07 2.06 -42.35
N ASP A 473 -22.18 1.54 -43.59
CA ASP A 473 -21.37 1.99 -44.72
C ASP A 473 -21.74 3.40 -45.21
N ASP A 474 -23.02 3.78 -45.19
CA ASP A 474 -23.47 5.11 -45.64
C ASP A 474 -23.04 6.22 -44.67
N LEU A 475 -23.15 5.98 -43.35
CA LEU A 475 -22.71 6.94 -42.32
C LEU A 475 -21.20 7.15 -42.30
N SER A 476 -20.43 6.10 -42.60
CA SER A 476 -18.97 6.17 -42.69
C SER A 476 -18.54 7.12 -43.81
N GLN A 477 -19.19 7.02 -44.97
CA GLN A 477 -18.94 7.88 -46.11
C GLN A 477 -19.36 9.34 -45.84
N GLU A 478 -20.51 9.56 -45.22
CA GLU A 478 -20.97 10.91 -44.85
C GLU A 478 -20.02 11.60 -43.86
N ARG A 479 -19.57 10.89 -42.81
CA ARG A 479 -18.60 11.43 -41.83
C ARG A 479 -17.24 11.71 -42.45
N GLU A 480 -16.76 10.86 -43.34
CA GLU A 480 -15.50 11.10 -44.03
C GLU A 480 -15.60 12.32 -44.96
N GLN A 481 -16.74 12.50 -45.63
CA GLN A 481 -17.01 13.70 -46.43
C GLN A 481 -17.13 14.96 -45.57
N GLU A 482 -17.79 14.88 -44.42
CA GLU A 482 -17.95 15.99 -43.48
C GLU A 482 -16.61 16.38 -42.83
N SER A 483 -15.80 15.40 -42.43
CA SER A 483 -14.43 15.61 -41.96
C SER A 483 -13.54 16.25 -43.02
N LYS A 484 -13.64 15.81 -44.29
CA LYS A 484 -12.96 16.45 -45.43
C LYS A 484 -13.46 17.88 -45.67
N ARG A 485 -14.74 18.17 -45.46
CA ARG A 485 -15.30 19.53 -45.57
C ARG A 485 -14.79 20.45 -44.46
N LEU A 486 -14.81 19.98 -43.20
CA LEU A 486 -14.30 20.71 -42.03
C LEU A 486 -12.79 20.95 -42.14
N SER A 487 -12.03 19.94 -42.59
CA SER A 487 -10.59 20.09 -42.86
C SER A 487 -10.33 21.15 -43.93
N LYS A 488 -11.11 21.16 -45.02
CA LYS A 488 -11.02 22.21 -46.05
C LYS A 488 -11.36 23.59 -45.48
N GLN A 489 -12.43 23.71 -44.70
CA GLN A 489 -12.82 24.98 -44.05
C GLN A 489 -11.72 25.50 -43.14
N ASN A 490 -11.18 24.66 -42.24
CA ASN A 490 -10.08 25.02 -41.36
C ASN A 490 -8.82 25.45 -42.13
N ILE A 491 -8.51 24.80 -43.26
CA ILE A 491 -7.37 25.20 -44.11
C ILE A 491 -7.61 26.58 -44.73
N THR A 492 -8.83 26.88 -45.20
CA THR A 492 -9.18 28.23 -45.71
C THR A 492 -9.11 29.29 -44.62
N GLU A 493 -9.65 29.02 -43.43
CA GLU A 493 -9.61 29.96 -42.29
C GLU A 493 -8.15 30.21 -41.83
N GLU A 494 -7.33 29.17 -41.76
CA GLU A 494 -5.90 29.29 -41.44
C GLU A 494 -5.14 30.08 -42.52
N GLN A 495 -5.50 29.90 -43.80
CA GLN A 495 -4.92 30.67 -44.91
C GLN A 495 -5.34 32.15 -44.86
N GLU A 496 -6.59 32.46 -44.52
CA GLU A 496 -7.04 33.85 -44.33
C GLU A 496 -6.37 34.51 -43.11
N GLN A 497 -6.25 33.80 -41.98
CA GLN A 497 -5.53 34.31 -40.82
C GLN A 497 -4.06 34.59 -41.14
N LYS A 498 -3.39 33.71 -41.91
CA LYS A 498 -2.02 33.95 -42.38
C LYS A 498 -1.92 35.13 -43.34
N ARG A 499 -2.91 35.34 -44.22
CA ARG A 499 -2.96 36.52 -45.12
C ARG A 499 -3.11 37.83 -44.32
N LEU A 500 -4.05 37.88 -43.39
CA LEU A 500 -4.26 39.04 -42.51
C LEU A 500 -3.03 39.33 -41.64
N ALA A 501 -2.39 38.29 -41.10
CA ALA A 501 -1.14 38.44 -40.34
C ALA A 501 -0.01 38.99 -41.21
N ALA A 502 0.14 38.49 -42.45
CA ALA A 502 1.15 38.99 -43.39
C ALA A 502 0.88 40.44 -43.84
N GLU A 503 -0.39 40.82 -43.99
CA GLU A 503 -0.79 42.21 -44.29
C GLU A 503 -0.49 43.14 -43.12
N HIS A 504 -0.85 42.76 -41.89
CA HIS A 504 -0.47 43.48 -40.68
C HIS A 504 1.06 43.62 -40.55
N GLU A 505 1.80 42.56 -40.86
CA GLU A 505 3.26 42.59 -40.83
C GLU A 505 3.85 43.50 -41.92
N ARG A 506 3.22 43.55 -43.11
CA ARG A 506 3.58 44.50 -44.18
C ARG A 506 3.35 45.94 -43.75
N LEU A 507 2.19 46.26 -43.18
CA LEU A 507 1.88 47.60 -42.66
C LEU A 507 2.86 48.00 -41.55
N ARG A 508 3.17 47.06 -40.64
CA ARG A 508 4.18 47.26 -39.60
C ARG A 508 5.57 47.52 -40.19
N LYS A 509 5.99 46.73 -41.19
CA LYS A 509 7.26 46.94 -41.90
C LYS A 509 7.28 48.29 -42.63
N GLN A 510 6.18 48.71 -43.24
CA GLN A 510 6.07 49.98 -43.94
C GLN A 510 6.15 51.17 -42.97
N ARG A 511 5.50 51.06 -41.79
CA ARG A 511 5.66 52.02 -40.70
C ARG A 511 7.10 52.10 -40.19
N ILE A 512 7.74 50.94 -39.94
CA ILE A 512 9.15 50.88 -39.51
C ILE A 512 10.08 51.45 -40.58
N LEU A 513 9.81 51.20 -41.88
CA LEU A 513 10.58 51.77 -42.98
C LEU A 513 10.45 53.29 -43.05
N GLY A 514 9.25 53.84 -42.82
CA GLY A 514 9.04 55.29 -42.71
C GLY A 514 9.79 55.91 -41.52
N GLU A 515 9.74 55.27 -40.35
CA GLU A 515 10.51 55.66 -39.16
C GLU A 515 12.03 55.59 -39.44
N ILE A 516 12.50 54.58 -40.20
CA ILE A 516 13.90 54.45 -40.62
C ILE A 516 14.28 55.51 -41.66
N GLU A 517 13.40 55.91 -42.58
CA GLU A 517 13.69 56.97 -43.55
C GLU A 517 13.78 58.34 -42.90
N GLU A 518 12.92 58.65 -41.91
CA GLU A 518 13.05 59.84 -41.07
C GLU A 518 14.39 59.83 -40.30
N CYS A 519 14.72 58.72 -39.62
CA CYS A 519 16.01 58.59 -38.95
C CYS A 519 17.20 58.68 -39.90
N LYS A 520 17.11 58.15 -41.13
CA LYS A 520 18.19 58.24 -42.13
C LYS A 520 18.35 59.64 -42.69
N LEU A 521 17.28 60.43 -42.78
CA LEU A 521 17.33 61.85 -43.17
C LEU A 521 18.03 62.69 -42.09
N GLU A 522 17.75 62.40 -40.82
CA GLU A 522 18.46 62.98 -39.66
C GLU A 522 19.94 62.54 -39.60
N GLU A 523 20.23 61.24 -39.82
CA GLU A 523 21.59 60.71 -39.86
C GLU A 523 22.39 61.21 -41.07
N ALA A 524 21.77 61.41 -42.24
CA ALA A 524 22.43 61.94 -43.44
C ALA A 524 22.83 63.42 -43.28
N GLN A 525 22.01 64.21 -42.57
CA GLN A 525 22.38 65.57 -42.14
C GLN A 525 23.55 65.54 -41.13
N ALA A 526 23.56 64.57 -40.21
CA ALA A 526 24.67 64.38 -39.27
C ALA A 526 25.96 63.79 -39.89
N LEU A 527 25.87 63.08 -41.02
CA LEU A 527 27.00 62.45 -41.73
C LEU A 527 27.78 63.43 -42.61
N LEU A 528 27.15 64.46 -43.18
CA LEU A 528 27.83 65.56 -43.89
C LEU A 528 28.75 66.35 -42.92
N ASP A 529 28.35 66.52 -41.66
CA ASP A 529 29.17 67.10 -40.57
C ASP A 529 30.28 66.15 -40.04
N GLN A 530 30.20 64.86 -40.36
CA GLN A 530 31.18 63.83 -39.92
C GLN A 530 32.20 63.47 -40.99
N THR A 531 31.92 63.69 -42.29
CA THR A 531 32.86 63.42 -43.38
C THR A 531 34.09 64.34 -43.38
N GLU A 532 33.99 65.57 -42.85
CA GLU A 532 35.15 66.43 -42.57
C GLU A 532 35.99 65.95 -41.36
N LYS A 533 35.38 65.25 -40.41
CA LYS A 533 36.03 64.71 -39.20
C LYS A 533 36.69 63.35 -39.46
N HIS A 534 36.25 62.60 -40.48
CA HIS A 534 36.76 61.27 -40.77
C HIS A 534 38.21 61.27 -41.31
N SER A 535 38.62 62.31 -42.06
CA SER A 535 40.02 62.50 -42.49
C SER A 535 40.98 62.69 -41.29
N LYS A 536 40.54 63.38 -40.23
CA LYS A 536 41.28 63.55 -38.97
C LYS A 536 41.26 62.30 -38.08
N ARG A 537 40.30 61.38 -38.24
CA ARG A 537 40.19 60.14 -37.45
C ARG A 537 41.26 59.10 -37.80
N GLN A 538 41.78 59.07 -39.04
CA GLN A 538 42.85 58.13 -39.41
C GLN A 538 44.20 58.47 -38.73
N GLU A 539 44.49 59.74 -38.44
CA GLU A 539 45.61 60.13 -37.57
C GLU A 539 45.37 59.80 -36.09
N MET A 540 44.12 59.90 -35.64
CA MET A 540 43.74 59.67 -34.25
C MET A 540 43.79 58.18 -33.85
N VAL A 541 43.59 57.26 -34.80
CA VAL A 541 43.69 55.80 -34.54
C VAL A 541 45.11 55.39 -34.11
N LYS A 542 46.17 56.05 -34.61
CA LYS A 542 47.56 55.84 -34.16
C LYS A 542 47.83 56.45 -32.77
N LYS A 543 47.10 57.50 -32.39
CA LYS A 543 47.15 58.11 -31.04
C LYS A 543 46.35 57.30 -30.01
N LEU A 544 45.21 56.72 -30.39
CA LEU A 544 44.35 55.90 -29.52
C LEU A 544 45.04 54.62 -29.03
N HIS A 545 45.94 54.03 -29.82
CA HIS A 545 46.75 52.89 -29.36
C HIS A 545 47.76 53.24 -28.25
N LYS A 546 48.24 54.50 -28.18
CA LYS A 546 49.04 54.99 -27.05
C LYS A 546 48.16 55.36 -25.86
N LEU A 547 46.97 55.91 -26.12
CA LEU A 547 45.99 56.29 -25.10
C LEU A 547 45.41 55.09 -24.35
N ALA A 548 45.20 53.96 -25.04
CA ALA A 548 44.72 52.72 -24.42
C ALA A 548 45.70 52.17 -23.36
N LYS A 549 47.01 52.29 -23.58
CA LYS A 549 48.03 51.90 -22.60
C LYS A 549 48.04 52.83 -21.37
N THR A 550 47.82 54.13 -21.55
CA THR A 550 47.70 55.08 -20.43
C THR A 550 46.37 54.94 -19.66
N MET A 551 45.29 54.54 -20.35
CA MET A 551 44.00 54.30 -19.71
C MET A 551 44.05 53.10 -18.76
N ASP A 552 44.79 52.04 -19.10
CA ASP A 552 44.91 50.85 -18.24
C ASP A 552 45.67 51.15 -16.93
N TYR A 553 46.62 52.10 -16.94
CA TYR A 553 47.29 52.60 -15.73
C TYR A 553 46.37 53.51 -14.89
N LEU A 554 45.58 54.38 -15.54
CA LEU A 554 44.62 55.26 -14.85
C LEU A 554 43.46 54.49 -14.22
N GLU A 555 42.98 53.43 -14.87
CA GLU A 555 41.93 52.58 -14.33
C GLU A 555 42.41 51.75 -13.12
N ARG A 556 43.68 51.33 -13.12
CA ARG A 556 44.28 50.62 -11.99
C ARG A 556 44.48 51.56 -10.79
N ALA A 557 44.94 52.79 -11.02
CA ALA A 557 45.00 53.84 -9.99
C ALA A 557 43.62 54.22 -9.43
N LYS A 558 42.60 54.36 -10.28
CA LYS A 558 41.22 54.64 -9.82
C LYS A 558 40.61 53.50 -8.99
N ARG A 559 40.97 52.24 -9.27
CA ARG A 559 40.53 51.10 -8.46
C ARG A 559 41.23 51.08 -7.09
N GLU A 560 42.50 51.45 -7.03
CA GLU A 560 43.25 51.59 -5.77
C GLU A 560 42.73 52.75 -4.90
N GLU A 561 42.31 53.87 -5.51
CA GLU A 561 41.67 54.99 -4.78
C GLU A 561 40.22 54.71 -4.37
N ALA A 562 39.45 53.95 -5.17
CA ALA A 562 38.05 53.64 -4.87
C ALA A 562 37.88 52.54 -3.81
N ALA A 563 38.83 51.61 -3.69
CA ALA A 563 38.79 50.52 -2.72
C ALA A 563 38.59 50.99 -1.25
N PRO A 564 39.36 51.96 -0.71
CA PRO A 564 39.16 52.44 0.66
C PRO A 564 37.84 53.20 0.83
N LEU A 565 37.29 53.83 -0.22
CA LEU A 565 36.01 54.53 -0.17
C LEU A 565 34.83 53.54 -0.05
N ILE A 566 34.92 52.40 -0.74
CA ILE A 566 33.93 51.32 -0.66
C ILE A 566 34.00 50.61 0.69
N GLU A 567 35.21 50.38 1.21
CA GLU A 567 35.41 49.84 2.55
C GLU A 567 34.83 50.79 3.61
N ALA A 568 35.05 52.11 3.47
CA ALA A 568 34.53 53.12 4.39
C ALA A 568 32.99 53.22 4.35
N THR A 569 32.37 53.18 3.17
CA THR A 569 30.90 53.19 3.06
C THR A 569 30.28 51.91 3.60
N PHE A 570 30.93 50.75 3.40
CA PHE A 570 30.49 49.48 3.98
C PHE A 570 30.57 49.49 5.52
N GLN A 571 31.64 50.03 6.09
CA GLN A 571 31.77 50.18 7.55
C GLN A 571 30.73 51.15 8.13
N GLN A 572 30.39 52.22 7.41
CA GLN A 572 29.30 53.14 7.82
C GLN A 572 27.94 52.44 7.82
N GLN A 573 27.63 51.64 6.80
CA GLN A 573 26.38 50.87 6.74
C GLN A 573 26.26 49.88 7.90
N LEU A 574 27.34 49.19 8.27
CA LEU A 574 27.34 48.29 9.44
C LEU A 574 27.04 49.03 10.75
N VAL A 575 27.54 50.26 10.92
CA VAL A 575 27.26 51.08 12.10
C VAL A 575 25.81 51.57 12.10
N GLU A 576 25.29 52.00 10.95
CA GLU A 576 23.89 52.44 10.80
C GLU A 576 22.90 51.28 11.02
N GLU A 577 23.16 50.10 10.46
CA GLU A 577 22.34 48.90 10.68
C GLU A 577 22.35 48.50 12.16
N LYS A 578 23.51 48.54 12.82
CA LYS A 578 23.59 48.25 14.25
C LYS A 578 22.79 49.26 15.09
N ALA A 579 22.87 50.55 14.76
CA ALA A 579 22.10 51.60 15.44
C ALA A 579 20.59 51.48 15.20
N LEU A 580 20.17 51.09 14.00
CA LEU A 580 18.76 50.80 13.70
C LEU A 580 18.26 49.59 14.48
N HIS A 581 19.04 48.51 14.51
CA HIS A 581 18.70 47.31 15.27
C HIS A 581 18.57 47.58 16.77
N GLU A 582 19.48 48.39 17.34
CA GLU A 582 19.40 48.81 18.75
C GLU A 582 18.14 49.67 19.03
N ARG A 583 17.75 50.56 18.09
CA ARG A 583 16.51 51.35 18.21
C ARG A 583 15.25 50.49 18.10
N GLU A 584 15.23 49.51 17.20
CA GLU A 584 14.12 48.57 17.08
C GLU A 584 13.94 47.74 18.35
N GLN A 585 15.04 47.23 18.92
CA GLN A 585 14.99 46.52 20.20
C GLN A 585 14.46 47.40 21.33
N GLN A 586 14.83 48.67 21.38
CA GLN A 586 14.33 49.61 22.39
C GLN A 586 12.82 49.86 22.24
N LEU A 587 12.34 50.05 21.00
CA LEU A 587 10.91 50.22 20.71
C LEU A 587 10.09 48.98 21.10
N GLU A 588 10.60 47.78 20.81
CA GLU A 588 9.97 46.50 21.19
C GLU A 588 9.83 46.40 22.72
N VAL A 589 10.90 46.75 23.46
CA VAL A 589 10.90 46.75 24.93
C VAL A 589 9.92 47.79 25.49
N GLU A 590 9.83 48.98 24.91
CA GLU A 590 8.86 50.01 25.32
C GLU A 590 7.42 49.59 25.04
N LEU A 591 7.14 49.03 23.87
CA LEU A 591 5.83 48.47 23.54
C LEU A 591 5.45 47.34 24.50
N SER A 592 6.40 46.46 24.85
CA SER A 592 6.18 45.41 25.84
C SER A 592 5.89 45.99 27.23
N ARG A 593 6.58 47.07 27.63
CA ARG A 593 6.31 47.77 28.90
C ARG A 593 4.91 48.41 28.91
N GLN A 594 4.49 49.01 27.80
CA GLN A 594 3.15 49.59 27.67
C GLN A 594 2.06 48.53 27.71
N ARG A 595 2.23 47.39 27.02
CA ARG A 595 1.33 46.24 27.10
C ARG A 595 1.21 45.73 28.53
N HIS A 596 2.35 45.49 29.20
CA HIS A 596 2.35 45.03 30.58
C HIS A 596 1.67 46.03 31.53
N ALA A 597 1.88 47.33 31.34
CA ALA A 597 1.20 48.37 32.13
C ALA A 597 -0.32 48.39 31.88
N GLY A 598 -0.76 48.11 30.65
CA GLY A 598 -2.17 47.91 30.31
C GLY A 598 -2.76 46.68 31.02
N ASP A 599 -2.09 45.55 30.93
CA ASP A 599 -2.51 44.30 31.57
C ASP A 599 -2.63 44.42 33.09
N LEU A 600 -1.71 45.16 33.73
CA LEU A 600 -1.77 45.45 35.17
C LEU A 600 -3.00 46.28 35.54
N LYS A 601 -3.39 47.25 34.70
CA LYS A 601 -4.60 48.06 34.92
C LYS A 601 -5.86 47.21 34.75
N GLU A 602 -5.91 46.35 33.72
CA GLU A 602 -7.02 45.40 33.50
C GLU A 602 -7.15 44.44 34.68
N ARG A 603 -6.03 43.88 35.16
CA ARG A 603 -5.98 43.00 36.33
C ARG A 603 -6.51 43.69 37.58
N ASN A 604 -6.09 44.93 37.84
CA ASN A 604 -6.57 45.69 39.00
C ASN A 604 -8.07 46.01 38.90
N ARG A 605 -8.59 46.26 37.69
CA ARG A 605 -10.04 46.45 37.43
C ARG A 605 -10.83 45.17 37.69
N LEU A 606 -10.28 44.01 37.35
CA LEU A 606 -10.93 42.71 37.51
C LEU A 606 -10.78 42.13 38.92
N SER A 607 -9.82 42.60 39.71
CA SER A 607 -9.51 42.10 41.06
C SER A 607 -10.74 42.04 41.99
N PRO A 608 -11.67 43.02 42.02
CA PRO A 608 -12.86 42.97 42.86
C PRO A 608 -13.92 41.93 42.41
N MET A 609 -13.88 41.48 41.15
CA MET A 609 -14.78 40.44 40.64
C MET A 609 -14.29 39.01 40.91
N ILE A 610 -13.02 38.85 41.28
CA ILE A 610 -12.41 37.54 41.54
C ILE A 610 -13.08 36.86 42.73
N ASP A 611 -13.31 37.59 43.82
CA ASP A 611 -13.91 37.03 45.03
C ASP A 611 -15.36 36.55 44.81
N ASN A 612 -16.12 37.30 44.01
CA ASN A 612 -17.48 36.91 43.61
C ASN A 612 -17.47 35.68 42.70
N LYS A 613 -16.51 35.58 41.77
CA LYS A 613 -16.31 34.40 40.91
C LYS A 613 -15.92 33.17 41.73
N MET A 614 -14.99 33.31 42.67
CA MET A 614 -14.54 32.22 43.56
C MET A 614 -15.69 31.72 44.43
N SER A 615 -16.44 32.63 45.04
CA SER A 615 -17.60 32.29 45.88
C SER A 615 -18.74 31.61 45.09
N PHE A 616 -18.91 31.95 43.81
CA PHE A 616 -19.86 31.26 42.94
C PHE A 616 -19.34 29.88 42.51
N HIS A 617 -18.06 29.79 42.16
CA HIS A 617 -17.41 28.56 41.75
C HIS A 617 -17.39 27.51 42.86
N GLU A 618 -17.05 27.90 44.10
CA GLU A 618 -17.10 27.02 45.26
C GLU A 618 -18.51 26.49 45.53
N ARG A 619 -19.54 27.33 45.39
CA ARG A 619 -20.94 26.89 45.54
C ARG A 619 -21.35 25.87 44.49
N VAL A 620 -20.91 26.05 43.24
CA VAL A 620 -21.19 25.10 42.15
C VAL A 620 -20.44 23.78 42.38
N ILE A 621 -19.16 23.84 42.78
CA ILE A 621 -18.37 22.64 43.07
C ILE A 621 -18.98 21.88 44.23
N ALA A 622 -19.28 22.55 45.36
CA ALA A 622 -19.84 21.89 46.54
C ALA A 622 -21.16 21.17 46.22
N ARG A 623 -22.03 21.78 45.40
CA ARG A 623 -23.29 21.15 44.98
C ARG A 623 -23.06 19.92 44.09
N ARG A 624 -22.16 20.01 43.11
CA ARG A 624 -21.81 18.88 42.24
C ARG A 624 -21.13 17.75 42.99
N GLN A 625 -20.29 18.08 43.97
CA GLN A 625 -19.58 17.12 44.80
C GLN A 625 -20.53 16.37 45.73
N ALA A 626 -21.52 17.05 46.32
CA ALA A 626 -22.59 16.41 47.09
C ALA A 626 -23.45 15.47 46.23
N GLU A 627 -23.80 15.87 45.00
CA GLU A 627 -24.53 15.01 44.06
C GLU A 627 -23.72 13.77 43.66
N PHE A 628 -22.42 13.93 43.44
CA PHE A 628 -21.50 12.84 43.13
C PHE A 628 -21.38 11.85 44.30
N GLU A 629 -21.20 12.33 45.52
CA GLU A 629 -21.10 11.50 46.72
C GLU A 629 -22.40 10.71 46.98
N GLN A 630 -23.57 11.33 46.77
CA GLN A 630 -24.86 10.64 46.88
C GLN A 630 -24.99 9.51 45.85
N ARG A 631 -24.59 9.74 44.59
CA ARG A 631 -24.61 8.71 43.54
C ARG A 631 -23.59 7.59 43.82
N GLN A 632 -22.41 7.93 44.31
CA GLN A 632 -21.38 6.97 44.68
C GLN A 632 -21.85 6.07 45.84
N ALA A 633 -22.45 6.66 46.87
CA ALA A 633 -23.03 5.93 48.00
C ALA A 633 -24.18 4.99 47.56
N ALA A 634 -25.06 5.45 46.66
CA ALA A 634 -26.12 4.62 46.10
C ALA A 634 -25.58 3.40 45.33
N ARG A 635 -24.51 3.59 44.53
CA ARG A 635 -23.85 2.51 43.79
C ARG A 635 -23.18 1.50 44.72
N ILE A 636 -22.49 1.96 45.77
CA ILE A 636 -21.88 1.09 46.79
C ILE A 636 -22.97 0.24 47.48
N ASN A 637 -24.11 0.85 47.83
CA ASN A 637 -25.22 0.14 48.46
C ASN A 637 -25.84 -0.93 47.53
N GLN A 638 -25.97 -0.65 46.24
CA GLN A 638 -26.41 -1.67 45.26
C GLN A 638 -25.43 -2.84 45.20
N ILE A 639 -24.12 -2.57 45.12
CA ILE A 639 -23.09 -3.64 45.09
C ILE A 639 -23.14 -4.50 46.36
N ILE A 640 -23.35 -3.87 47.53
CA ILE A 640 -23.48 -4.60 48.80
C ILE A 640 -24.73 -5.49 48.79
N GLN A 641 -25.86 -5.01 48.26
CA GLN A 641 -27.08 -5.80 48.12
C GLN A 641 -26.89 -7.00 47.18
N THR A 642 -26.27 -6.80 46.01
CA THR A 642 -25.98 -7.88 45.06
C THR A 642 -25.06 -8.93 45.68
N ARG A 643 -23.96 -8.50 46.34
CA ARG A 643 -23.05 -9.44 47.02
C ARG A 643 -23.72 -10.21 48.15
N ARG A 644 -24.71 -9.61 48.82
CA ARG A 644 -25.50 -10.30 49.86
C ARG A 644 -26.39 -11.38 49.25
N GLN A 645 -27.04 -11.08 48.12
CA GLN A 645 -27.82 -12.07 47.36
C GLN A 645 -26.94 -13.21 46.84
N ASP A 646 -25.75 -12.90 46.30
CA ASP A 646 -24.80 -13.90 45.83
C ASP A 646 -24.34 -14.84 46.96
N ARG A 647 -24.07 -14.30 48.16
CA ARG A 647 -23.71 -15.12 49.33
C ARG A 647 -24.87 -16.03 49.75
N GLU A 648 -26.12 -15.58 49.66
CA GLU A 648 -27.29 -16.41 49.93
C GLU A 648 -27.47 -17.51 48.88
N ILE A 649 -27.27 -17.20 47.60
CA ILE A 649 -27.30 -18.18 46.50
C ILE A 649 -26.19 -19.23 46.69
N GLN A 650 -24.97 -18.81 47.04
CA GLN A 650 -23.87 -19.72 47.31
C GLN A 650 -24.15 -20.62 48.52
N ARG A 651 -24.72 -20.08 49.61
CA ARG A 651 -25.13 -20.90 50.76
C ARG A 651 -26.16 -21.96 50.38
N LYS A 652 -27.17 -21.60 49.56
CA LYS A 652 -28.17 -22.55 49.05
C LYS A 652 -27.53 -23.63 48.17
N LYS A 653 -26.57 -23.26 47.30
CA LYS A 653 -25.82 -24.21 46.46
C LYS A 653 -24.96 -25.17 47.29
N ILE A 654 -24.23 -24.67 48.28
CA ILE A 654 -23.39 -25.49 49.17
C ILE A 654 -24.26 -26.48 49.95
N PHE A 655 -25.40 -26.02 50.47
CA PHE A 655 -26.36 -26.89 51.15
C PHE A 655 -26.82 -28.02 50.23
N TYR A 656 -27.29 -27.70 49.01
CA TYR A 656 -27.74 -28.70 48.04
C TYR A 656 -26.64 -29.73 47.68
N VAL A 657 -25.42 -29.27 47.43
CA VAL A 657 -24.28 -30.15 47.11
C VAL A 657 -23.95 -31.06 48.28
N LYS A 658 -23.98 -30.55 49.52
CA LYS A 658 -23.71 -31.35 50.72
C LYS A 658 -24.77 -32.43 50.92
N THR A 659 -26.05 -32.09 50.75
CA THR A 659 -27.16 -33.05 50.84
C THR A 659 -27.05 -34.13 49.76
N GLU A 660 -26.67 -33.78 48.54
CA GLU A 660 -26.49 -34.76 47.45
C GLU A 660 -25.28 -35.67 47.66
N GLN A 661 -24.19 -35.15 48.23
CA GLN A 661 -23.03 -35.94 48.63
C GLN A 661 -23.37 -36.94 49.74
N GLU A 662 -24.16 -36.54 50.73
CA GLU A 662 -24.66 -37.43 51.78
C GLU A 662 -25.57 -38.52 51.21
N ARG A 663 -26.42 -38.19 50.22
CA ARG A 663 -27.25 -39.17 49.51
C ARG A 663 -26.38 -40.21 48.77
N LEU A 664 -25.37 -39.76 48.04
CA LEU A 664 -24.42 -40.63 47.33
C LEU A 664 -23.58 -41.49 48.28
N ALA A 665 -23.21 -40.96 49.45
CA ALA A 665 -22.48 -41.71 50.47
C ALA A 665 -23.34 -42.85 51.05
N ARG A 666 -24.63 -42.59 51.33
CA ARG A 666 -25.57 -43.63 51.77
C ARG A 666 -25.74 -44.73 50.74
N VAL A 667 -25.91 -44.36 49.46
CA VAL A 667 -25.99 -45.35 48.36
C VAL A 667 -24.71 -46.19 48.25
N LYS A 668 -23.53 -45.60 48.48
CA LYS A 668 -22.26 -46.34 48.50
C LYS A 668 -22.11 -47.24 49.72
N GLU A 669 -22.57 -46.82 50.90
CA GLU A 669 -22.58 -47.68 52.10
C GLU A 669 -23.55 -48.84 51.93
N GLU A 670 -24.76 -48.59 51.43
CA GLU A 670 -25.74 -49.64 51.09
C GLU A 670 -25.16 -50.63 50.06
N GLY A 671 -24.45 -50.13 49.03
CA GLY A 671 -23.75 -50.97 48.07
C GLY A 671 -22.65 -51.83 48.70
N LYS A 672 -21.85 -51.27 49.61
CA LYS A 672 -20.81 -52.02 50.35
C LYS A 672 -21.40 -53.07 51.29
N ILE A 673 -22.53 -52.78 51.93
CA ILE A 673 -23.23 -53.74 52.79
C ILE A 673 -23.75 -54.91 51.95
N GLN A 674 -24.31 -54.63 50.76
CA GLN A 674 -24.74 -55.68 49.82
C GLN A 674 -23.56 -56.50 49.27
N GLU A 675 -22.43 -55.86 49.00
CA GLU A 675 -21.22 -56.52 48.52
C GLU A 675 -20.61 -57.43 49.61
N ALA A 676 -20.59 -56.96 50.87
CA ALA A 676 -20.18 -57.76 52.02
C ALA A 676 -21.15 -58.92 52.32
N GLU A 677 -22.46 -58.74 52.13
CA GLU A 677 -23.43 -59.83 52.21
C GLU A 677 -23.23 -60.86 51.09
N CYS A 678 -22.89 -60.42 49.88
CA CYS A 678 -22.52 -61.31 48.77
C CYS A 678 -21.21 -62.06 49.06
N GLU A 679 -20.19 -61.40 49.61
CA GLU A 679 -18.93 -62.03 50.03
C GLU A 679 -19.13 -63.00 51.20
N ALA A 680 -19.98 -62.69 52.18
CA ALA A 680 -20.31 -63.59 53.27
C ALA A 680 -21.01 -64.87 52.76
N LYS A 681 -21.91 -64.74 51.78
CA LYS A 681 -22.53 -65.89 51.10
C LYS A 681 -21.52 -66.71 50.29
N LEU A 682 -20.49 -66.07 49.71
CA LEU A 682 -19.37 -66.76 49.07
C LEU A 682 -18.42 -67.42 50.09
N GLY A 683 -18.21 -66.81 51.25
CA GLY A 683 -17.41 -67.37 52.36
C GLY A 683 -18.04 -68.63 52.98
N GLU A 684 -19.36 -68.65 53.18
CA GLU A 684 -20.08 -69.86 53.62
C GLU A 684 -19.99 -71.01 52.61
N THR A 685 -19.82 -70.71 51.31
CA THR A 685 -19.55 -71.75 50.30
C THR A 685 -18.10 -72.23 50.28
N ALA A 686 -17.15 -71.44 50.82
CA ALA A 686 -15.71 -71.74 50.82
C ALA A 686 -15.23 -72.52 52.06
N GLU A 687 -15.99 -72.55 53.17
CA GLU A 687 -15.66 -73.33 54.37
C GLU A 687 -15.83 -74.85 54.23
N LYS A 688 -16.29 -75.35 53.07
CA LYS A 688 -16.48 -76.80 52.86
C LYS A 688 -15.28 -77.58 52.37
N HIS A 689 -14.20 -76.98 51.86
CA HIS A 689 -13.00 -77.75 51.46
C HIS A 689 -11.69 -76.98 51.68
N GLY A 690 -10.92 -77.41 52.68
CA GLY A 690 -9.71 -76.75 53.15
C GLY A 690 -8.40 -77.16 52.45
N PHE A 691 -7.50 -76.16 52.41
CA PHE A 691 -6.02 -76.18 52.31
C PHE A 691 -5.38 -76.72 51.01
N PRO A 692 -4.28 -76.11 50.50
CA PRO A 692 -3.02 -75.94 51.27
C PRO A 692 -2.26 -74.61 51.09
N THR A 693 -1.39 -74.32 52.05
CA THR A 693 -0.52 -73.13 52.12
C THR A 693 0.89 -73.47 51.64
N ALA A 694 1.44 -72.72 50.68
CA ALA A 694 2.86 -72.74 50.35
C ALA A 694 3.39 -71.35 49.93
N ALA A 695 4.48 -70.98 50.59
CA ALA A 695 5.61 -70.15 50.16
C ALA A 695 5.45 -68.63 49.92
N ALA A 696 6.21 -67.87 50.72
CA ALA A 696 6.73 -66.53 50.41
C ALA A 696 7.91 -66.63 49.41
N PRO A 697 8.18 -65.58 48.60
CA PRO A 697 9.30 -64.67 48.94
C PRO A 697 9.08 -63.18 48.56
N GLN A 698 10.07 -62.37 48.93
CA GLN A 698 10.12 -60.90 48.95
C GLN A 698 10.23 -60.17 47.59
N ARG A 699 9.62 -58.96 47.55
CA ARG A 699 9.94 -57.67 46.87
C ARG A 699 10.34 -57.62 45.38
N TYR A 700 9.63 -56.78 44.60
CA TYR A 700 10.24 -55.74 43.73
C TYR A 700 9.26 -54.58 43.40
N VAL A 701 9.82 -53.38 43.22
CA VAL A 701 9.17 -52.06 42.99
C VAL A 701 9.12 -51.73 41.48
N PRO A 702 8.18 -50.89 41.02
CA PRO A 702 8.55 -49.89 40.01
C PRO A 702 8.14 -48.44 40.34
N ARG A 703 9.07 -47.54 40.04
CA ARG A 703 8.99 -46.07 40.10
C ARG A 703 8.08 -45.48 39.00
N HIS A 704 7.43 -44.38 39.37
CA HIS A 704 7.09 -43.16 38.60
C HIS A 704 6.61 -43.26 37.14
N ARG A 705 5.43 -42.66 36.89
CA ARG A 705 5.30 -41.56 35.93
C ARG A 705 4.16 -40.62 36.32
N ARG A 706 4.45 -39.32 36.23
CA ARG A 706 3.53 -38.19 36.40
C ARG A 706 2.53 -38.12 35.24
N GLY A 707 1.31 -37.73 35.57
CA GLY A 707 0.32 -37.09 34.69
C GLY A 707 -0.36 -36.02 35.53
#